data_AF-A0A815W304-F1
#
_entry.id   AF-A0A815W304-F1
#
_cell.length_a   1.000
_cell.length_b   1.000
_cell.length_c   1.000
_cell.angle_alpha   90.00
_cell.angle_beta   90.00
_cell.angle_gamma   90.00
#
_symmetry.space_group_name_H-M   'P 1'
#
loop_
_entity.id
_entity.type
_entity.pdbx_description
1 polymer ?
#
loop_
_entity_poly.entity_id
_entity_poly.type
_entity_poly.pdbx_seq_one_letter_code
_entity_poly.pdbx_strand_id
1 'polypeptide(L)'
;MTSSQIMYLLFLIILLHDEKVIGTFSPDTSDYDAYGSKIAANDVLFVQAYGVGKTFLVQFAPYNYTFDSLQCSINYDDTTHYVYSVGIGQKQNTTLNPYFYFSGEIVSNDWSGTDTSGKNGTFIGIWINQDSKTVQQYILGRQSLSCDYFKVNHLEFISSYEHQEFFVIAVEPYGQYVIGLATDFGFIYRPFSNITMTTKVGNDIWPNNSTFYPCAADASETFTVVAGFVENSARSRVRATPTVYLIWNTNLTILSTWSYSATNNSWQSRLTYSSVNSWSSQYTMSVKINSDDSTRVLVGMPFLNTVFLFIVSNHGESLILASSFENGQAVGYGKSVTWLTNSQAAILVSTYSLNYLTWYSSKIYLYTSLNDTIVPSSPSAVFPNAQQPLPSTINSKLIRIVSTPASLAILDNNGGVVLILTETSGYYASTDISNSPVAAAMPVVSHSIKCIGGTYKSDTGVHPCILCPSGSRNLGTIASISCMTCSLTSFCPLGAVYEINSTLLISISQAYAYPRSPDMDVFEDILLNNMFSLGSTSHCLIVSPIFWTLILLTIFFILFLGMASLYWWFPPEKRDQLLTIIKNIFQRTDLVGEGELWIGGLASIAIVLITAMAYAFAISYLNQYPSEKVGPSTFACDTTIRNAKFQSNLQALAVP
;
A
#
# COMPACT_ATOMS: atom_id res chain seq x y z
N MET A 1 16.70 -45.55 -38.75
CA MET A 1 15.97 -45.16 -37.53
C MET A 1 14.89 -46.18 -37.26
N THR A 2 14.82 -46.70 -36.03
CA THR A 2 13.73 -47.58 -35.61
C THR A 2 12.45 -46.77 -35.40
N SER A 3 11.27 -47.41 -35.46
CA SER A 3 9.96 -46.77 -35.22
C SER A 3 9.94 -45.93 -33.92
N SER A 4 10.63 -46.40 -32.87
CA SER A 4 10.80 -45.68 -31.61
C SER A 4 11.58 -44.36 -31.74
N GLN A 5 12.60 -44.28 -32.59
CA GLN A 5 13.37 -43.06 -32.81
C GLN A 5 12.60 -42.02 -33.62
N ILE A 6 11.73 -42.45 -34.54
CA ILE A 6 10.85 -41.56 -35.30
C ILE A 6 9.77 -40.98 -34.38
N MET A 7 9.21 -41.79 -33.48
CA MET A 7 8.23 -41.32 -32.50
C MET A 7 8.86 -40.33 -31.50
N TYR A 8 10.11 -40.58 -31.07
CA TYR A 8 10.82 -39.66 -30.18
C TYR A 8 11.16 -38.34 -30.89
N LEU A 9 11.55 -38.39 -32.16
CA LEU A 9 11.80 -37.20 -32.97
C LEU A 9 10.50 -36.41 -33.23
N LEU A 10 9.39 -37.09 -33.50
CA LEU A 10 8.06 -36.47 -33.63
C LEU A 10 7.59 -35.84 -32.31
N PHE A 11 7.82 -36.51 -31.18
CA PHE A 11 7.49 -35.95 -29.87
C PHE A 11 8.36 -34.73 -29.53
N LEU A 12 9.64 -34.76 -29.90
CA LEU A 12 10.55 -33.62 -29.76
C LEU A 12 10.19 -32.48 -30.72
N ILE A 13 9.77 -32.79 -31.95
CA ILE A 13 9.29 -31.80 -32.91
C ILE A 13 7.98 -31.21 -32.41
N ILE A 14 7.03 -32.00 -31.89
CA ILE A 14 5.77 -31.49 -31.32
C ILE A 14 6.06 -30.61 -30.10
N LEU A 15 6.95 -31.02 -29.18
CA LEU A 15 7.37 -30.19 -28.05
C LEU A 15 8.09 -28.90 -28.49
N LEU A 16 8.96 -28.98 -29.50
CA LEU A 16 9.66 -27.82 -30.07
C LEU A 16 8.75 -26.95 -30.95
N HIS A 17 7.65 -27.50 -31.48
CA HIS A 17 6.65 -26.77 -32.24
C HIS A 17 5.63 -26.11 -31.32
N ASP A 18 5.31 -26.73 -30.18
CA ASP A 18 4.52 -26.14 -29.10
C ASP A 18 5.27 -24.98 -28.41
N GLU A 19 6.60 -25.05 -28.27
CA GLU A 19 7.40 -23.89 -27.83
C GLU A 19 7.48 -22.75 -28.86
N LYS A 20 7.11 -23.02 -30.13
CA LYS A 20 7.01 -22.01 -31.21
C LYS A 20 5.58 -21.76 -31.66
N VAL A 21 4.58 -22.19 -30.89
CA VAL A 21 3.26 -21.57 -30.96
C VAL A 21 3.48 -20.15 -30.46
N ILE A 22 3.51 -19.20 -31.41
CA ILE A 22 3.60 -17.77 -31.17
C ILE A 22 2.56 -17.45 -30.09
N GLY A 23 3.04 -17.31 -28.85
CA GLY A 23 2.18 -17.19 -27.69
C GLY A 23 1.35 -15.93 -27.87
N THR A 24 0.07 -16.09 -28.13
CA THR A 24 -0.88 -14.99 -28.03
C THR A 24 -0.85 -14.54 -26.58
N PHE A 25 -0.29 -13.36 -26.33
CA PHE A 25 -0.31 -12.75 -25.00
C PHE A 25 -1.77 -12.66 -24.54
N SER A 26 -2.04 -13.12 -23.32
CA SER A 26 -3.34 -12.98 -22.68
C SER A 26 -3.07 -12.43 -21.28
N PRO A 27 -3.50 -11.19 -20.97
CA PRO A 27 -3.24 -10.59 -19.66
C PRO A 27 -3.92 -11.42 -18.58
N ASP A 28 -3.20 -11.71 -17.49
CA ASP A 28 -3.82 -12.32 -16.31
C ASP A 28 -4.67 -11.27 -15.60
N THR A 29 -5.95 -11.21 -15.97
CA THR A 29 -6.92 -10.27 -15.36
C THR A 29 -7.16 -10.50 -13.87
N SER A 30 -6.63 -11.59 -13.28
CA SER A 30 -6.64 -11.80 -11.83
C SER A 30 -5.47 -11.12 -11.11
N ASP A 31 -4.42 -10.74 -11.84
CA ASP A 31 -3.26 -10.04 -11.31
C ASP A 31 -3.41 -8.53 -11.44
N TYR A 32 -3.98 -7.92 -10.40
CA TYR A 32 -4.24 -6.48 -10.41
C TYR A 32 -2.98 -5.62 -10.25
N ASP A 33 -1.88 -6.18 -9.76
CA ASP A 33 -0.61 -5.45 -9.63
C ASP A 33 0.01 -5.26 -11.03
N ALA A 34 0.08 -6.35 -11.81
CA ALA A 34 0.61 -6.35 -13.18
C ALA A 34 -0.39 -5.75 -14.18
N TYR A 35 -1.58 -6.35 -14.24
CA TYR A 35 -2.59 -6.15 -15.28
C TYR A 35 -3.92 -5.58 -14.71
N GLY A 36 -3.87 -4.97 -13.53
CA GLY A 36 -5.00 -4.22 -12.99
C GLY A 36 -5.02 -2.76 -13.42
N SER A 37 -5.91 -2.01 -12.78
CA SER A 37 -6.08 -0.57 -13.01
C SER A 37 -4.78 0.21 -12.83
N LYS A 38 -4.64 1.31 -13.56
CA LYS A 38 -3.48 2.21 -13.47
C LYS A 38 -3.94 3.63 -13.26
N ILE A 39 -3.25 4.38 -12.40
CA ILE A 39 -3.58 5.78 -12.09
C ILE A 39 -2.39 6.70 -12.37
N ALA A 40 -2.70 7.91 -12.80
CA ALA A 40 -1.78 9.04 -12.88
C ALA A 40 -2.52 10.33 -12.52
N ALA A 41 -1.83 11.28 -11.91
CA ALA A 41 -2.43 12.54 -11.47
C ALA A 41 -1.41 13.68 -11.49
N ASN A 42 -1.88 14.90 -11.73
CA ASN A 42 -1.17 16.16 -11.47
C ASN A 42 -2.15 17.20 -10.87
N ASP A 43 -1.80 18.48 -10.85
CA ASP A 43 -2.69 19.54 -10.31
C ASP A 43 -3.89 19.88 -11.20
N VAL A 44 -4.02 19.26 -12.37
CA VAL A 44 -5.03 19.59 -13.38
C VAL A 44 -5.92 18.39 -13.68
N LEU A 45 -5.32 17.21 -13.77
CA LEU A 45 -5.91 16.02 -14.36
C LEU A 45 -5.62 14.80 -13.48
N PHE A 46 -6.67 14.07 -13.16
CA PHE A 46 -6.60 12.70 -12.66
C PHE A 46 -7.08 11.76 -13.76
N VAL A 47 -6.32 10.69 -14.00
CA VAL A 47 -6.64 9.65 -14.97
C VAL A 47 -6.53 8.29 -14.30
N GLN A 48 -7.56 7.47 -14.51
CA GLN A 48 -7.55 6.07 -14.17
C GLN A 48 -7.85 5.23 -15.40
N ALA A 49 -6.94 4.36 -15.80
CA ALA A 49 -7.18 3.32 -16.79
C ALA A 49 -7.74 2.08 -16.11
N TYR A 50 -8.91 1.63 -16.54
CA TYR A 50 -9.52 0.37 -16.13
C TYR A 50 -9.29 -0.70 -17.19
N GLY A 51 -8.32 -1.60 -16.96
CA GLY A 51 -7.95 -2.64 -17.93
C GLY A 51 -9.11 -3.57 -18.29
N VAL A 52 -9.92 -3.98 -17.30
CA VAL A 52 -11.10 -4.84 -17.53
C VAL A 52 -12.23 -4.09 -18.24
N GLY A 53 -12.43 -2.82 -17.88
CA GLY A 53 -13.50 -1.99 -18.44
C GLY A 53 -13.16 -1.36 -19.80
N LYS A 54 -11.89 -1.42 -20.22
CA LYS A 54 -11.34 -0.74 -21.41
C LYS A 54 -11.73 0.74 -21.50
N THR A 55 -11.72 1.38 -20.34
CA THR A 55 -12.10 2.79 -20.18
C THR A 55 -11.00 3.56 -19.48
N PHE A 56 -10.91 4.85 -19.77
CA PHE A 56 -10.27 5.79 -18.88
C PHE A 56 -11.33 6.65 -18.20
N LEU A 57 -11.25 6.71 -16.87
CA LEU A 57 -11.91 7.74 -16.09
C LEU A 57 -10.98 8.94 -16.02
N VAL A 58 -11.47 10.10 -16.45
CA VAL A 58 -10.74 11.36 -16.44
C VAL A 58 -11.49 12.37 -15.60
N GLN A 59 -10.78 13.06 -14.71
CA GLN A 59 -11.34 14.08 -13.83
C GLN A 59 -10.45 15.32 -13.81
N PHE A 60 -11.04 16.50 -13.98
CA PHE A 60 -10.31 17.76 -13.74
C PHE A 60 -10.26 18.13 -12.26
N ALA A 61 -9.15 18.75 -11.86
CA ALA A 61 -9.05 19.45 -10.59
C ALA A 61 -9.96 20.71 -10.57
N PRO A 62 -10.44 21.18 -9.40
CA PRO A 62 -10.23 20.59 -8.08
C PRO A 62 -10.97 19.27 -7.97
N TYR A 63 -10.34 18.27 -7.34
CA TYR A 63 -10.92 16.93 -7.13
C TYR A 63 -12.06 16.92 -6.10
N ASN A 64 -12.75 18.05 -5.93
CA ASN A 64 -13.83 18.23 -4.98
C ASN A 64 -15.15 17.70 -5.57
N TYR A 65 -15.83 16.87 -4.78
CA TYR A 65 -17.10 16.20 -5.08
C TYR A 65 -18.27 17.14 -5.42
N THR A 66 -18.18 18.44 -5.14
CA THR A 66 -19.26 19.40 -5.50
C THR A 66 -19.43 19.61 -7.01
N PHE A 67 -18.56 19.00 -7.83
CA PHE A 67 -18.55 19.11 -9.28
C PHE A 67 -18.45 17.74 -9.97
N ASP A 68 -19.42 16.83 -9.76
CA ASP A 68 -19.59 15.61 -10.60
C ASP A 68 -19.57 15.93 -12.11
N SER A 69 -19.89 17.19 -12.44
CA SER A 69 -19.78 17.74 -13.78
C SER A 69 -18.37 17.72 -14.37
N LEU A 70 -17.28 17.55 -13.60
CA LEU A 70 -15.89 17.57 -14.09
C LEU A 70 -15.28 16.17 -14.32
N GLN A 71 -16.09 15.12 -14.27
CA GLN A 71 -15.69 13.75 -14.54
C GLN A 71 -16.24 13.27 -15.87
N CYS A 72 -15.46 12.46 -16.56
CA CYS A 72 -15.82 11.93 -17.86
C CYS A 72 -15.19 10.54 -18.04
N SER A 73 -15.95 9.58 -18.58
CA SER A 73 -15.45 8.23 -18.88
C SER A 73 -15.35 8.07 -20.39
N ILE A 74 -14.19 7.62 -20.86
CA ILE A 74 -13.87 7.54 -22.29
C ILE A 74 -13.45 6.10 -22.60
N ASN A 75 -14.14 5.48 -23.55
CA ASN A 75 -13.79 4.17 -24.05
C ASN A 75 -12.61 4.31 -25.03
N TYR A 76 -11.57 3.49 -24.88
CA TYR A 76 -10.58 3.34 -25.93
C TYR A 76 -10.98 2.11 -26.77
N ASP A 77 -11.86 2.41 -27.72
CA ASP A 77 -12.82 1.55 -28.44
C ASP A 77 -12.21 0.50 -29.41
N ASP A 78 -11.23 -0.27 -28.96
CA ASP A 78 -10.75 -1.42 -29.72
C ASP A 78 -10.60 -2.63 -28.80
N THR A 79 -11.37 -3.68 -29.07
CA THR A 79 -11.36 -4.94 -28.32
C THR A 79 -9.97 -5.57 -28.24
N THR A 80 -9.05 -5.14 -29.09
CA THR A 80 -7.68 -5.64 -29.14
C THR A 80 -6.70 -4.87 -28.28
N HIS A 81 -6.98 -3.66 -27.78
CA HIS A 81 -5.95 -2.90 -27.05
C HIS A 81 -6.02 -3.18 -25.54
N TYR A 82 -4.85 -3.40 -24.93
CA TYR A 82 -4.69 -3.54 -23.49
C TYR A 82 -3.67 -2.52 -22.97
N VAL A 83 -4.03 -1.71 -21.97
CA VAL A 83 -3.19 -0.61 -21.45
C VAL A 83 -2.45 -1.05 -20.18
N TYR A 84 -1.12 -1.03 -20.20
CA TYR A 84 -0.27 -1.35 -19.04
C TYR A 84 0.12 -0.13 -18.22
N SER A 85 0.12 1.05 -18.82
CA SER A 85 0.60 2.25 -18.14
C SER A 85 -0.08 3.52 -18.62
N VAL A 86 -0.22 4.45 -17.68
CA VAL A 86 -0.68 5.83 -17.90
C VAL A 86 0.28 6.79 -17.22
N GLY A 87 0.49 7.95 -17.83
CA GLY A 87 1.40 8.95 -17.31
C GLY A 87 0.96 10.37 -17.65
N ILE A 88 1.22 11.30 -16.75
CA ILE A 88 0.90 12.72 -16.88
C ILE A 88 2.14 13.53 -16.45
N GLY A 89 2.44 14.61 -17.16
CA GLY A 89 3.48 15.55 -16.73
C GLY A 89 3.05 16.28 -15.46
N GLN A 90 3.84 16.17 -14.39
CA GLN A 90 3.50 16.73 -13.07
C GLN A 90 3.37 18.26 -13.07
N LYS A 91 4.12 18.95 -13.93
CA LYS A 91 4.18 20.42 -14.09
C LYS A 91 3.48 20.89 -15.37
N GLN A 92 2.63 20.06 -15.98
CA GLN A 92 1.87 20.43 -17.19
C GLN A 92 1.06 21.72 -16.95
N ASN A 93 1.13 22.65 -17.90
CA ASN A 93 0.50 23.96 -17.80
C ASN A 93 -1.04 23.85 -17.90
N THR A 94 -1.74 24.58 -17.03
CA THR A 94 -3.20 24.54 -16.80
C THR A 94 -4.03 25.34 -17.82
N THR A 95 -3.38 26.03 -18.76
CA THR A 95 -4.04 27.09 -19.53
C THR A 95 -4.77 26.60 -20.77
N LEU A 96 -4.26 25.64 -21.55
CA LEU A 96 -4.96 25.09 -22.72
C LEU A 96 -4.58 23.62 -22.96
N ASN A 97 -5.58 22.78 -23.25
CA ASN A 97 -5.45 21.39 -23.69
C ASN A 97 -4.69 20.44 -22.74
N PRO A 98 -5.22 20.13 -21.53
CA PRO A 98 -4.63 19.07 -20.70
C PRO A 98 -4.59 17.74 -21.46
N TYR A 99 -3.54 16.97 -21.24
CA TYR A 99 -3.30 15.72 -21.94
C TYR A 99 -2.58 14.68 -21.07
N PHE A 100 -2.70 13.42 -21.46
CA PHE A 100 -2.00 12.31 -20.82
C PHE A 100 -1.50 11.29 -21.83
N TYR A 101 -0.46 10.55 -21.43
CA TYR A 101 0.11 9.46 -22.20
C TYR A 101 -0.42 8.13 -21.70
N PHE A 102 -0.58 7.18 -22.61
CA PHE A 102 -0.96 5.82 -22.29
C PHE A 102 -0.22 4.85 -23.20
N SER A 103 0.17 3.69 -22.67
CA SER A 103 0.91 2.68 -23.42
C SER A 103 0.43 1.29 -23.09
N GLY A 104 0.54 0.39 -24.05
CA GLY A 104 -0.08 -0.91 -23.97
C GLY A 104 0.37 -1.86 -25.08
N GLU A 105 -0.36 -2.93 -25.27
CA GLU A 105 -0.19 -3.88 -26.37
C GLU A 105 -1.50 -4.21 -27.06
N ILE A 106 -1.37 -4.64 -28.31
CA ILE A 106 -2.47 -5.21 -29.09
C ILE A 106 -2.56 -6.72 -28.81
N VAL A 107 -3.66 -7.12 -28.19
CA VAL A 107 -4.16 -8.47 -27.93
C VAL A 107 -5.15 -8.85 -29.04
N SER A 108 -4.66 -9.28 -30.20
CA SER A 108 -5.51 -9.74 -31.29
C SER A 108 -5.99 -11.17 -31.04
N ASN A 109 -7.29 -11.38 -30.84
CA ASN A 109 -7.91 -12.71 -30.80
C ASN A 109 -8.19 -13.27 -32.21
N ASP A 110 -8.17 -12.43 -33.25
CA ASP A 110 -8.50 -12.79 -34.63
C ASP A 110 -7.26 -13.25 -35.40
N TRP A 111 -6.63 -14.34 -34.94
CA TRP A 111 -5.76 -15.12 -35.83
C TRP A 111 -6.63 -15.96 -36.76
N SER A 112 -7.38 -15.31 -37.66
CA SER A 112 -7.76 -15.96 -38.90
C SER A 112 -6.52 -15.92 -39.79
N GLY A 113 -5.89 -17.07 -40.05
CA GLY A 113 -4.56 -17.20 -40.67
C GLY A 113 -4.39 -16.65 -42.10
N THR A 114 -5.25 -15.73 -42.51
CA THR A 114 -5.27 -15.04 -43.79
C THR A 114 -4.86 -13.57 -43.70
N ASP A 115 -4.81 -12.95 -42.51
CA ASP A 115 -4.41 -11.55 -42.36
C ASP A 115 -3.03 -11.41 -41.69
N THR A 116 -1.98 -11.30 -42.51
CA THR A 116 -0.60 -11.03 -42.05
C THR A 116 -0.41 -9.61 -41.48
N SER A 117 -1.47 -8.82 -41.37
CA SER A 117 -1.48 -7.47 -40.79
C SER A 117 -1.88 -7.39 -39.32
N GLY A 118 -2.24 -8.51 -38.68
CA GLY A 118 -2.47 -8.59 -37.23
C GLY A 118 -1.17 -8.34 -36.46
N LYS A 119 -0.80 -7.08 -36.29
CA LYS A 119 0.42 -6.68 -35.59
C LYS A 119 0.19 -6.80 -34.08
N ASN A 120 0.57 -7.93 -33.50
CA ASN A 120 0.93 -7.96 -32.08
C ASN A 120 2.09 -6.97 -31.90
N GLY A 121 1.97 -6.06 -30.94
CA GLY A 121 3.01 -5.06 -30.71
C GLY A 121 2.64 -4.04 -29.63
N THR A 122 3.68 -3.47 -29.03
CA THR A 122 3.56 -2.38 -28.06
C THR A 122 3.12 -1.09 -28.77
N PHE A 123 2.28 -0.29 -28.13
CA PHE A 123 1.89 1.03 -28.62
C PHE A 123 2.09 2.12 -27.55
N ILE A 124 2.24 3.36 -28.02
CA ILE A 124 2.23 4.57 -27.21
C ILE A 124 1.25 5.57 -27.83
N GLY A 125 0.36 6.10 -27.00
CA GLY A 125 -0.65 7.08 -27.40
C GLY A 125 -0.64 8.31 -26.52
N ILE A 126 -1.24 9.38 -27.05
CA ILE A 126 -1.52 10.61 -26.30
C ILE A 126 -2.99 11.00 -26.47
N TRP A 127 -3.66 11.25 -25.35
CA TRP A 127 -4.99 11.83 -25.29
C TRP A 127 -4.94 13.29 -24.88
N ILE A 128 -5.59 14.13 -25.67
CA ILE A 128 -5.61 15.58 -25.51
C ILE A 128 -7.05 16.05 -25.41
N ASN A 129 -7.35 16.88 -24.41
CA ASN A 129 -8.57 17.67 -24.41
C ASN A 129 -8.47 18.77 -25.48
N GLN A 130 -9.27 18.69 -26.52
CA GLN A 130 -9.31 19.66 -27.63
C GLN A 130 -10.30 20.81 -27.39
N ASP A 131 -10.90 20.90 -26.21
CA ASP A 131 -11.77 22.03 -25.91
C ASP A 131 -10.96 23.34 -25.84
N SER A 132 -11.44 24.34 -26.56
CA SER A 132 -11.00 25.74 -26.46
C SER A 132 -11.12 26.34 -25.06
N LYS A 133 -11.92 25.73 -24.18
CA LYS A 133 -12.13 26.20 -22.81
C LYS A 133 -11.01 25.74 -21.87
N THR A 134 -10.57 26.67 -21.02
CA THR A 134 -9.61 26.37 -19.96
C THR A 134 -10.28 25.64 -18.81
N VAL A 135 -9.51 24.88 -18.01
CA VAL A 135 -10.03 24.23 -16.80
C VAL A 135 -10.65 25.25 -15.84
N GLN A 136 -10.06 26.45 -15.74
CA GLN A 136 -10.60 27.55 -14.93
C GLN A 136 -12.00 28.00 -15.40
N GLN A 137 -12.27 28.00 -16.71
CA GLN A 137 -13.58 28.36 -17.24
C GLN A 137 -14.64 27.31 -16.92
N TYR A 138 -14.26 26.02 -16.91
CA TYR A 138 -15.13 24.94 -16.44
C TYR A 138 -15.52 25.12 -14.97
N ILE A 139 -14.54 25.42 -14.11
CA ILE A 139 -14.73 25.64 -12.67
C ILE A 139 -15.62 26.86 -12.40
N LEU A 140 -15.25 28.03 -12.96
CA LEU A 140 -15.98 29.28 -12.74
C LEU A 140 -17.38 29.25 -13.36
N GLY A 141 -17.52 28.61 -14.51
CA GLY A 141 -18.79 28.47 -15.23
C GLY A 141 -19.69 27.35 -14.72
N ARG A 142 -19.22 26.51 -13.79
CA ARG A 142 -19.90 25.27 -13.34
C ARG A 142 -20.37 24.40 -14.51
N GLN A 143 -19.57 24.33 -15.57
CA GLN A 143 -19.93 23.59 -16.77
C GLN A 143 -19.54 22.12 -16.63
N SER A 144 -20.32 21.25 -17.26
CA SER A 144 -19.98 19.84 -17.36
C SER A 144 -18.91 19.60 -18.41
N LEU A 145 -17.85 18.90 -18.02
CA LEU A 145 -16.85 18.30 -18.88
C LEU A 145 -17.54 17.34 -19.84
N SER A 146 -17.37 17.57 -21.15
CA SER A 146 -17.80 16.60 -22.16
C SER A 146 -16.65 15.68 -22.51
N CYS A 147 -16.89 14.36 -22.50
CA CYS A 147 -15.95 13.36 -22.98
C CYS A 147 -15.55 13.58 -24.44
N ASP A 148 -16.44 14.16 -25.26
CA ASP A 148 -16.27 14.28 -26.72
C ASP A 148 -15.06 15.14 -27.13
N TYR A 149 -14.58 15.98 -26.21
CA TYR A 149 -13.40 16.82 -26.45
C TYR A 149 -12.09 16.07 -26.22
N PHE A 150 -12.09 14.95 -25.50
CA PHE A 150 -10.90 14.11 -25.38
C PHE A 150 -10.77 13.22 -26.60
N LYS A 151 -9.70 13.42 -27.37
CA LYS A 151 -9.44 12.63 -28.57
C LYS A 151 -8.02 12.09 -28.58
N VAL A 152 -7.87 10.91 -29.22
CA VAL A 152 -6.56 10.39 -29.63
C VAL A 152 -5.99 11.38 -30.61
N ASN A 153 -4.95 12.09 -30.19
CA ASN A 153 -4.25 12.98 -31.09
C ASN A 153 -3.31 12.16 -31.97
N HIS A 154 -2.49 11.31 -31.33
CA HIS A 154 -1.52 10.44 -32.02
C HIS A 154 -1.38 9.10 -31.31
N LEU A 155 -1.21 8.04 -32.10
CA LEU A 155 -0.98 6.66 -31.67
C LEU A 155 0.14 6.07 -32.53
N GLU A 156 1.21 5.62 -31.90
CA GLU A 156 2.38 5.05 -32.55
C GLU A 156 2.56 3.58 -32.14
N PHE A 157 2.89 2.74 -33.12
CA PHE A 157 3.03 1.29 -32.95
C PHE A 157 4.47 0.84 -33.11
N ILE A 158 4.94 0.04 -32.16
CA ILE A 158 6.27 -0.55 -32.14
C ILE A 158 6.13 -2.04 -32.46
N SER A 159 5.83 -2.35 -33.72
CA SER A 159 5.53 -3.73 -34.15
C SER A 159 6.77 -4.62 -34.36
N SER A 160 7.97 -4.10 -34.09
CA SER A 160 9.23 -4.83 -34.29
C SER A 160 9.63 -5.71 -33.10
N TYR A 161 8.91 -5.62 -31.98
CA TYR A 161 9.23 -6.32 -30.74
C TYR A 161 8.03 -7.12 -30.25
N GLU A 162 8.31 -8.29 -29.69
CA GLU A 162 7.32 -9.15 -29.04
C GLU A 162 6.89 -8.56 -27.69
N HIS A 163 5.89 -9.21 -27.07
CA HIS A 163 5.40 -8.86 -25.74
C HIS A 163 6.54 -8.69 -24.72
N GLN A 164 6.47 -7.61 -23.94
CA GLN A 164 7.46 -7.31 -22.91
C GLN A 164 6.82 -7.32 -21.52
N GLU A 165 7.18 -8.32 -20.73
CA GLU A 165 6.65 -8.47 -19.37
C GLU A 165 7.05 -7.29 -18.44
N PHE A 166 8.22 -6.71 -18.70
CA PHE A 166 8.75 -5.54 -17.99
C PHE A 166 8.81 -4.35 -18.92
N PHE A 167 7.76 -3.53 -18.88
CA PHE A 167 7.64 -2.31 -19.66
C PHE A 167 7.16 -1.15 -18.78
N VAL A 168 7.92 -0.05 -18.80
CA VAL A 168 7.60 1.16 -18.04
C VAL A 168 7.69 2.39 -18.93
N ILE A 169 6.88 3.39 -18.60
CA ILE A 169 6.98 4.72 -19.19
C ILE A 169 7.30 5.74 -18.11
N ALA A 170 8.09 6.75 -18.47
CA ALA A 170 8.39 7.92 -17.66
C ALA A 170 8.04 9.18 -18.48
N VAL A 171 7.19 10.03 -17.92
CA VAL A 171 6.74 11.25 -18.58
C VAL A 171 7.55 12.43 -18.05
N GLU A 172 8.09 13.24 -18.95
CA GLU A 172 8.81 14.46 -18.60
C GLU A 172 7.91 15.41 -17.78
N PRO A 173 8.43 16.17 -16.80
CA PRO A 173 7.61 16.99 -15.90
C PRO A 173 6.58 17.92 -16.59
N TYR A 174 6.91 18.60 -17.68
CA TYR A 174 5.95 19.43 -18.43
C TYR A 174 5.12 18.62 -19.46
N GLY A 175 5.38 17.33 -19.59
CA GLY A 175 4.72 16.41 -20.50
C GLY A 175 5.12 16.61 -21.96
N GLN A 176 6.26 17.22 -22.28
CA GLN A 176 6.66 17.48 -23.67
C GLN A 176 7.02 16.20 -24.43
N TYR A 177 7.47 15.17 -23.70
CA TYR A 177 7.78 13.86 -24.25
C TYR A 177 7.61 12.76 -23.20
N VAL A 178 7.61 11.52 -23.67
CA VAL A 178 7.59 10.31 -22.84
C VAL A 178 8.72 9.39 -23.26
N ILE A 179 9.33 8.75 -22.27
CA ILE A 179 10.37 7.73 -22.44
C ILE A 179 9.73 6.39 -22.10
N GLY A 180 9.80 5.43 -23.03
CA GLY A 180 9.44 4.03 -22.77
C GLY A 180 10.69 3.18 -22.65
N LEU A 181 10.73 2.30 -21.65
CA LEU A 181 11.85 1.40 -21.39
C LEU A 181 11.31 -0.02 -21.22
N ALA A 182 11.85 -0.95 -22.02
CA ALA A 182 11.61 -2.37 -21.96
C ALA A 182 12.96 -3.12 -21.96
N THR A 183 12.92 -4.45 -21.86
CA THR A 183 14.12 -5.28 -21.94
C THR A 183 14.76 -5.18 -23.33
N ASP A 184 13.96 -5.37 -24.39
CA ASP A 184 14.49 -5.47 -25.75
C ASP A 184 14.61 -4.12 -26.49
N PHE A 185 13.99 -3.06 -25.96
CA PHE A 185 14.01 -1.74 -26.58
C PHE A 185 13.74 -0.60 -25.61
N GLY A 186 14.02 0.61 -26.06
CA GLY A 186 13.53 1.84 -25.43
C GLY A 186 13.21 2.88 -26.50
N PHE A 187 12.39 3.86 -26.15
CA PHE A 187 12.03 4.93 -27.06
C PHE A 187 11.87 6.27 -26.36
N ILE A 188 12.02 7.34 -27.16
CA ILE A 188 11.62 8.71 -26.80
C ILE A 188 10.54 9.14 -27.78
N TYR A 189 9.36 9.49 -27.28
CA TYR A 189 8.22 9.91 -28.09
C TYR A 189 7.89 11.38 -27.83
N ARG A 190 7.91 12.21 -28.88
CA ARG A 190 7.65 13.65 -28.84
C ARG A 190 6.47 14.00 -29.77
N PRO A 191 5.26 14.27 -29.25
CA PRO A 191 4.08 14.43 -30.09
C PRO A 191 3.80 15.86 -30.60
N PHE A 192 4.40 16.92 -30.05
CA PHE A 192 3.94 18.31 -30.29
C PHE A 192 4.71 19.12 -31.34
N SER A 193 6.03 18.92 -31.48
CA SER A 193 6.88 19.84 -32.27
C SER A 193 7.11 19.37 -33.71
N ASN A 194 6.99 18.07 -33.93
CA ASN A 194 7.05 17.28 -35.16
C ASN A 194 7.01 15.86 -34.60
N ILE A 195 5.95 15.08 -34.89
CA ILE A 195 5.79 13.77 -34.26
C ILE A 195 7.04 12.95 -34.54
N THR A 196 7.86 12.75 -33.51
CA THR A 196 9.11 12.01 -33.62
C THR A 196 9.13 10.93 -32.58
N MET A 197 9.39 9.71 -33.04
CA MET A 197 9.69 8.57 -32.20
C MET A 197 11.12 8.12 -32.48
N THR A 198 11.97 8.17 -31.47
CA THR A 198 13.34 7.66 -31.54
C THR A 198 13.41 6.36 -30.77
N THR A 199 13.57 5.24 -31.45
CA THR A 199 13.69 3.91 -30.85
C THR A 199 15.16 3.48 -30.79
N LYS A 200 15.54 2.76 -29.73
CA LYS A 200 16.82 2.09 -29.58
C LYS A 200 16.62 0.65 -29.16
N VAL A 201 17.48 -0.24 -29.66
CA VAL A 201 17.50 -1.64 -29.23
C VAL A 201 18.04 -1.70 -27.80
N GLY A 202 17.57 -2.63 -26.98
CA GLY A 202 17.97 -2.80 -25.59
C GLY A 202 19.48 -2.93 -25.42
N ASN A 203 20.16 -3.64 -26.33
CA ASN A 203 21.63 -3.79 -26.35
C ASN A 203 22.38 -2.46 -26.52
N ASP A 204 21.76 -1.43 -27.10
CA ASP A 204 22.35 -0.10 -27.27
C ASP A 204 22.08 0.82 -26.06
N ILE A 205 21.21 0.41 -25.15
CA ILE A 205 20.81 1.14 -23.94
C ILE A 205 21.51 0.53 -22.73
N TRP A 206 21.36 -0.79 -22.55
CA TRP A 206 21.81 -1.51 -21.38
C TRP A 206 23.30 -1.88 -21.49
N PRO A 207 24.09 -1.71 -20.42
CA PRO A 207 25.53 -1.81 -20.51
C PRO A 207 25.98 -3.27 -20.62
N ASN A 208 27.14 -3.51 -21.23
CA ASN A 208 27.82 -4.80 -21.29
C ASN A 208 26.98 -5.96 -21.89
N ASN A 209 26.04 -5.66 -22.80
CA ASN A 209 25.09 -6.64 -23.35
C ASN A 209 24.34 -7.42 -22.25
N SER A 210 24.05 -6.76 -21.13
CA SER A 210 23.27 -7.34 -20.05
C SER A 210 21.78 -7.23 -20.33
N THR A 211 21.02 -8.28 -19.96
CA THR A 211 19.57 -8.24 -19.96
C THR A 211 19.11 -7.43 -18.75
N PHE A 212 18.40 -6.32 -18.97
CA PHE A 212 17.81 -5.52 -17.91
C PHE A 212 16.27 -5.58 -17.96
N TYR A 213 15.65 -5.81 -16.82
CA TYR A 213 14.21 -5.85 -16.63
C TYR A 213 13.77 -4.56 -15.93
N PRO A 214 13.28 -3.53 -16.66
CA PRO A 214 12.90 -2.26 -16.06
C PRO A 214 11.57 -2.37 -15.32
N CYS A 215 11.57 -2.07 -14.02
CA CYS A 215 10.40 -2.27 -13.14
C CYS A 215 9.72 -0.96 -12.75
N ALA A 216 10.47 0.15 -12.69
CA ALA A 216 9.93 1.48 -12.42
C ALA A 216 10.83 2.57 -12.99
N ALA A 217 10.24 3.67 -13.45
CA ALA A 217 10.98 4.83 -13.94
C ALA A 217 10.27 6.14 -13.61
N ASP A 218 11.04 7.20 -13.45
CA ASP A 218 10.54 8.57 -13.35
C ASP A 218 11.51 9.53 -14.06
N ALA A 219 10.98 10.57 -14.69
CA ALA A 219 11.76 11.48 -15.53
C ALA A 219 11.80 12.90 -14.97
N SER A 220 12.97 13.52 -15.06
CA SER A 220 13.17 14.96 -14.93
C SER A 220 13.22 15.61 -16.33
N GLU A 221 13.53 16.90 -16.38
CA GLU A 221 13.72 17.63 -17.64
C GLU A 221 14.93 17.11 -18.44
N THR A 222 15.97 16.61 -17.77
CA THR A 222 17.26 16.27 -18.42
C THR A 222 17.64 14.79 -18.31
N PHE A 223 17.19 14.10 -17.27
CA PHE A 223 17.52 12.71 -17.03
C PHE A 223 16.29 11.88 -16.61
N THR A 224 16.44 10.57 -16.63
CA THR A 224 15.46 9.59 -16.14
C THR A 224 16.16 8.65 -15.18
N VAL A 225 15.51 8.36 -14.05
CA VAL A 225 15.96 7.30 -13.14
C VAL A 225 15.10 6.08 -13.40
N VAL A 226 15.74 4.94 -13.69
CA VAL A 226 15.06 3.66 -13.85
C VAL A 226 15.62 2.66 -12.85
N ALA A 227 14.73 1.92 -12.20
CA ALA A 227 15.06 0.84 -11.28
C ALA A 227 14.52 -0.49 -11.84
N GLY A 228 15.31 -1.54 -11.70
CA GLY A 228 14.96 -2.85 -12.24
C GLY A 228 15.99 -3.91 -11.87
N PHE A 229 16.04 -4.98 -12.64
CA PHE A 229 16.95 -6.11 -12.39
C PHE A 229 17.86 -6.37 -13.58
N VAL A 230 19.16 -6.54 -13.31
CA VAL A 230 20.13 -7.05 -14.28
C VAL A 230 20.20 -8.57 -14.14
N GLU A 231 19.99 -9.30 -15.24
CA GLU A 231 20.13 -10.75 -15.24
C GLU A 231 21.59 -11.17 -15.05
N ASN A 232 21.80 -12.09 -14.11
CA ASN A 232 23.11 -12.70 -13.88
C ASN A 232 23.24 -14.01 -14.67
N SER A 233 24.49 -14.48 -14.82
CA SER A 233 24.76 -15.76 -15.50
C SER A 233 23.91 -16.91 -14.95
N ALA A 234 23.55 -17.86 -15.81
CA ALA A 234 22.70 -19.01 -15.44
C ALA A 234 23.26 -19.91 -14.32
N ARG A 235 24.56 -19.80 -14.01
CA ARG A 235 25.23 -20.53 -12.92
C ARG A 235 25.37 -19.71 -11.63
N SER A 236 24.94 -18.45 -11.63
CA SER A 236 24.93 -17.59 -10.45
C SER A 236 23.89 -18.10 -9.44
N ARG A 237 24.22 -17.99 -8.15
CA ARG A 237 23.27 -18.28 -7.06
C ARG A 237 22.19 -17.20 -6.93
N VAL A 238 22.51 -15.97 -7.34
CA VAL A 238 21.58 -14.84 -7.44
C VAL A 238 21.25 -14.69 -8.92
N ARG A 239 20.00 -14.92 -9.36
CA ARG A 239 19.66 -14.86 -10.80
C ARG A 239 19.52 -13.43 -11.33
N ALA A 240 19.16 -12.49 -10.47
CA ALA A 240 18.97 -11.10 -10.84
C ALA A 240 19.55 -10.16 -9.78
N THR A 241 20.25 -9.12 -10.22
CA THR A 241 20.84 -8.08 -9.38
C THR A 241 20.00 -6.81 -9.49
N PRO A 242 19.36 -6.33 -8.41
CA PRO A 242 18.66 -5.04 -8.43
C PRO A 242 19.63 -3.91 -8.75
N THR A 243 19.23 -3.09 -9.72
CA THR A 243 20.07 -2.04 -10.28
C THR A 243 19.23 -0.80 -10.56
N VAL A 244 19.82 0.37 -10.30
CA VAL A 244 19.29 1.69 -10.60
C VAL A 244 20.21 2.34 -11.62
N TYR A 245 19.65 2.74 -12.76
CA TYR A 245 20.35 3.50 -13.79
C TYR A 245 19.86 4.95 -13.81
N LEU A 246 20.81 5.85 -14.01
CA LEU A 246 20.57 7.24 -14.38
C LEU A 246 20.80 7.36 -15.89
N ILE A 247 19.79 7.80 -16.62
CA ILE A 247 19.77 7.83 -18.09
C ILE A 247 19.61 9.27 -18.58
N TRP A 248 20.36 9.65 -19.61
CA TRP A 248 20.22 10.94 -20.28
C TRP A 248 19.02 10.93 -21.24
N ASN A 249 18.11 11.90 -21.12
CA ASN A 249 16.82 11.88 -21.83
C ASN A 249 16.90 12.11 -23.34
N THR A 250 17.98 12.72 -23.85
CA THR A 250 18.12 13.03 -25.29
C THR A 250 18.35 11.81 -26.15
N ASN A 251 19.07 10.80 -25.64
CA ASN A 251 19.55 9.67 -26.42
C ASN A 251 19.51 8.33 -25.65
N LEU A 252 18.94 8.28 -24.44
CA LEU A 252 18.88 7.09 -23.60
C LEU A 252 20.26 6.51 -23.22
N THR A 253 21.30 7.33 -23.08
CA THR A 253 22.62 6.83 -22.59
C THR A 253 22.67 6.75 -21.07
N ILE A 254 23.23 5.66 -20.54
CA ILE A 254 23.47 5.51 -19.11
C ILE A 254 24.62 6.41 -18.67
N LEU A 255 24.37 7.21 -17.63
CA LEU A 255 25.32 8.15 -17.03
C LEU A 255 25.92 7.59 -15.74
N SER A 256 25.08 6.95 -14.93
CA SER A 256 25.46 6.41 -13.63
C SER A 256 24.71 5.12 -13.34
N THR A 257 25.29 4.27 -12.51
CA THR A 257 24.74 2.97 -12.15
C THR A 257 24.98 2.73 -10.66
N TRP A 258 23.95 2.24 -9.99
CA TRP A 258 24.07 1.69 -8.65
C TRP A 258 23.43 0.31 -8.62
N SER A 259 24.11 -0.69 -8.05
CA SER A 259 23.60 -2.06 -7.94
C SER A 259 23.74 -2.56 -6.52
N TYR A 260 22.76 -3.34 -6.06
CA TYR A 260 22.78 -3.95 -4.74
C TYR A 260 23.08 -5.45 -4.82
N SER A 261 24.17 -5.86 -4.16
CA SER A 261 24.57 -7.25 -4.05
C SER A 261 24.06 -7.83 -2.74
N ALA A 262 23.01 -8.66 -2.81
CA ALA A 262 22.50 -9.36 -1.65
C ALA A 262 23.58 -10.27 -1.02
N THR A 263 23.63 -10.31 0.31
CA THR A 263 24.55 -11.21 1.02
C THR A 263 24.21 -12.67 0.71
N ASN A 264 25.22 -13.48 0.42
CA ASN A 264 25.00 -14.89 0.10
C ASN A 264 24.25 -15.63 1.21
N ASN A 265 23.25 -16.42 0.82
CA ASN A 265 22.37 -17.22 1.68
C ASN A 265 21.39 -16.41 2.54
N SER A 266 21.28 -15.10 2.34
CA SER A 266 20.22 -14.31 2.96
C SER A 266 18.87 -14.64 2.33
N TRP A 267 17.77 -14.25 3.00
CA TRP A 267 16.45 -14.42 2.42
C TRP A 267 16.28 -13.59 1.13
N GLN A 268 16.92 -12.42 1.06
CA GLN A 268 16.97 -11.57 -0.15
C GLN A 268 17.64 -12.29 -1.33
N SER A 269 18.68 -13.09 -1.08
CA SER A 269 19.34 -13.85 -2.16
C SER A 269 18.49 -15.03 -2.67
N ARG A 270 17.49 -15.49 -1.89
CA ARG A 270 16.59 -16.58 -2.31
C ARG A 270 15.41 -16.09 -3.14
N LEU A 271 14.95 -14.87 -2.87
CA LEU A 271 13.86 -14.23 -3.64
C LEU A 271 14.25 -13.90 -5.07
N THR A 272 15.54 -13.68 -5.32
CA THR A 272 16.10 -13.49 -6.67
C THR A 272 16.37 -14.81 -7.40
N TYR A 273 15.84 -15.95 -6.92
CA TYR A 273 16.10 -17.28 -7.51
C TYR A 273 15.03 -17.73 -8.52
N SER A 274 13.83 -17.16 -8.48
CA SER A 274 12.72 -17.50 -9.39
C SER A 274 12.89 -16.90 -10.79
N SER A 275 12.08 -17.39 -11.73
CA SER A 275 12.05 -16.96 -13.13
C SER A 275 11.75 -15.46 -13.25
N VAL A 276 12.79 -14.68 -13.54
CA VAL A 276 12.72 -13.23 -13.79
C VAL A 276 12.02 -12.94 -15.13
N ASN A 277 11.77 -13.97 -15.94
CA ASN A 277 11.18 -13.86 -17.27
C ASN A 277 9.65 -13.74 -17.25
N SER A 278 9.04 -13.86 -16.06
CA SER A 278 7.60 -13.73 -15.83
C SER A 278 7.36 -12.77 -14.67
N TRP A 279 6.30 -11.97 -14.75
CA TRP A 279 5.96 -11.00 -13.73
C TRP A 279 5.69 -11.70 -12.39
N SER A 280 6.11 -11.04 -11.31
CA SER A 280 5.75 -11.42 -9.95
C SER A 280 5.79 -10.19 -9.05
N SER A 281 4.93 -10.14 -8.04
CA SER A 281 4.82 -9.01 -7.11
C SER A 281 6.15 -8.68 -6.41
N GLN A 282 7.05 -9.65 -6.24
CA GLN A 282 8.39 -9.45 -5.68
C GLN A 282 9.32 -8.60 -6.57
N TYR A 283 9.05 -8.54 -7.88
CA TYR A 283 9.82 -7.73 -8.82
C TYR A 283 9.27 -6.30 -8.95
N THR A 284 8.23 -5.96 -8.20
CA THR A 284 7.74 -4.59 -8.13
C THR A 284 8.84 -3.68 -7.60
N MET A 285 9.06 -2.54 -8.24
CA MET A 285 9.87 -1.45 -7.71
C MET A 285 9.09 -0.14 -7.84
N SER A 286 9.57 0.91 -7.20
CA SER A 286 9.03 2.25 -7.40
C SER A 286 10.14 3.28 -7.45
N VAL A 287 9.98 4.29 -8.30
CA VAL A 287 10.91 5.41 -8.43
C VAL A 287 10.10 6.70 -8.39
N LYS A 288 10.55 7.68 -7.61
CA LYS A 288 10.00 9.02 -7.65
C LYS A 288 11.08 10.09 -7.48
N ILE A 289 11.21 10.94 -8.49
CA ILE A 289 12.00 12.18 -8.44
C ILE A 289 11.15 13.24 -7.72
N ASN A 290 11.76 13.98 -6.82
CA ASN A 290 11.08 15.08 -6.13
C ASN A 290 10.84 16.24 -7.10
N SER A 291 9.59 16.69 -7.21
CA SER A 291 9.18 17.77 -8.12
C SER A 291 9.72 19.14 -7.70
N ASP A 292 9.90 19.33 -6.39
CA ASP A 292 10.39 20.58 -5.79
C ASP A 292 11.92 20.66 -5.84
N ASP A 293 12.59 19.51 -5.74
CA ASP A 293 14.04 19.36 -5.84
C ASP A 293 14.40 18.11 -6.63
N SER A 294 14.63 18.27 -7.93
CA SER A 294 14.93 17.15 -8.84
C SER A 294 16.23 16.40 -8.49
N THR A 295 17.07 16.92 -7.59
CA THR A 295 18.27 16.21 -7.16
C THR A 295 17.94 15.03 -6.24
N ARG A 296 16.77 14.99 -5.61
CA ARG A 296 16.37 13.95 -4.66
C ARG A 296 15.48 12.91 -5.30
N VAL A 297 15.84 11.63 -5.14
CA VAL A 297 15.12 10.51 -5.76
C VAL A 297 14.88 9.40 -4.75
N LEU A 298 13.62 8.98 -4.60
CA LEU A 298 13.25 7.81 -3.82
C LEU A 298 13.14 6.60 -4.73
N VAL A 299 13.77 5.50 -4.32
CA VAL A 299 13.66 4.20 -4.99
C VAL A 299 13.22 3.14 -3.98
N GLY A 300 12.02 2.62 -4.14
CA GLY A 300 11.49 1.54 -3.30
C GLY A 300 11.78 0.17 -3.87
N MET A 301 12.34 -0.71 -3.03
CA MET A 301 12.65 -2.11 -3.34
C MET A 301 11.97 -3.03 -2.31
N PRO A 302 10.71 -3.42 -2.54
CA PRO A 302 9.87 -4.22 -1.64
C PRO A 302 10.52 -5.51 -1.17
N PHE A 303 11.21 -6.22 -2.08
CA PHE A 303 11.90 -7.47 -1.80
C PHE A 303 13.17 -7.32 -0.98
N LEU A 304 13.79 -6.14 -0.95
CA LEU A 304 14.82 -5.81 0.04
C LEU A 304 14.19 -5.31 1.34
N ASN A 305 12.91 -4.97 1.30
CA ASN A 305 12.19 -4.29 2.36
C ASN A 305 12.86 -2.93 2.71
N THR A 306 13.30 -2.23 1.66
CA THR A 306 14.11 -1.03 1.77
C THR A 306 13.64 0.02 0.77
N VAL A 307 13.57 1.28 1.20
CA VAL A 307 13.54 2.44 0.30
C VAL A 307 14.90 3.10 0.34
N PHE A 308 15.41 3.55 -0.80
CA PHE A 308 16.69 4.24 -0.92
C PHE A 308 16.43 5.70 -1.30
N LEU A 309 17.12 6.63 -0.64
CA LEU A 309 17.21 8.02 -1.05
C LEU A 309 18.52 8.22 -1.80
N PHE A 310 18.40 8.55 -3.09
CA PHE A 310 19.52 8.92 -3.93
C PHE A 310 19.56 10.43 -4.13
N ILE A 311 20.78 10.94 -4.28
CA ILE A 311 21.09 12.30 -4.68
C ILE A 311 21.72 12.26 -6.07
N VAL A 312 21.08 12.95 -7.01
CA VAL A 312 21.59 13.20 -8.34
C VAL A 312 22.47 14.45 -8.28
N SER A 313 23.76 14.26 -8.49
CA SER A 313 24.78 15.30 -8.43
C SER A 313 25.38 15.60 -9.80
N ASN A 314 26.29 16.57 -9.87
CA ASN A 314 27.00 16.96 -11.10
C ASN A 314 26.06 17.24 -12.27
N HIS A 315 25.05 18.08 -12.06
CA HIS A 315 24.09 18.48 -13.10
C HIS A 315 23.33 17.33 -13.77
N GLY A 316 23.12 16.21 -13.08
CA GLY A 316 22.38 15.07 -13.63
C GLY A 316 23.24 13.90 -14.10
N GLU A 317 24.54 13.89 -13.79
CA GLU A 317 25.47 12.89 -14.32
C GLU A 317 25.83 11.77 -13.32
N SER A 318 25.65 12.00 -12.02
CA SER A 318 26.07 11.05 -10.98
C SER A 318 24.95 10.73 -10.01
N LEU A 319 24.76 9.44 -9.72
CA LEU A 319 23.80 8.93 -8.75
C LEU A 319 24.53 8.49 -7.47
N ILE A 320 24.26 9.16 -6.35
CA ILE A 320 24.90 8.89 -5.05
C ILE A 320 23.83 8.40 -4.07
N LEU A 321 24.08 7.28 -3.40
CA LEU A 321 23.21 6.82 -2.32
C LEU A 321 23.44 7.71 -1.08
N ALA A 322 22.42 8.45 -0.64
CA ALA A 322 22.49 9.26 0.58
C ALA A 322 22.04 8.48 1.81
N SER A 323 20.91 7.78 1.74
CA SER A 323 20.38 7.02 2.86
C SER A 323 19.47 5.87 2.44
N SER A 324 19.17 4.97 3.39
CA SER A 324 18.20 3.89 3.22
C SER A 324 17.23 3.83 4.40
N PHE A 325 16.00 3.41 4.13
CA PHE A 325 14.92 3.24 5.08
C PHE A 325 14.53 1.76 5.12
N GLU A 326 14.63 1.13 6.28
CA GLU A 326 14.27 -0.29 6.46
C GLU A 326 13.12 -0.41 7.48
N ASN A 327 12.18 -1.33 7.22
CA ASN A 327 11.08 -1.60 8.12
C ASN A 327 11.23 -3.01 8.71
N GLY A 328 12.06 -3.18 9.74
CA GLY A 328 12.64 -4.45 10.23
C GLY A 328 11.70 -5.60 10.65
N GLN A 329 10.43 -5.61 10.27
CA GLN A 329 9.43 -6.61 10.69
C GLN A 329 8.66 -7.30 9.55
N ALA A 330 8.80 -6.93 8.28
CA ALA A 330 8.06 -7.55 7.15
C ALA A 330 8.81 -7.48 5.82
N VAL A 331 8.25 -8.07 4.73
CA VAL A 331 8.70 -7.84 3.35
C VAL A 331 7.61 -7.09 2.59
N GLY A 332 8.00 -6.11 1.78
CA GLY A 332 7.09 -5.31 0.95
C GLY A 332 7.09 -3.79 1.24
N TYR A 333 8.08 -3.29 1.99
CA TYR A 333 8.30 -1.86 2.20
C TYR A 333 8.85 -1.18 0.94
N GLY A 334 8.16 -0.13 0.46
CA GLY A 334 8.55 0.58 -0.77
C GLY A 334 7.86 0.09 -2.04
N LYS A 335 6.68 -0.54 -1.94
CA LYS A 335 5.91 -1.01 -3.12
C LYS A 335 5.57 0.15 -4.06
N SER A 336 5.28 1.31 -3.49
CA SER A 336 5.08 2.57 -4.20
C SER A 336 5.58 3.71 -3.32
N VAL A 337 6.28 4.67 -3.90
CA VAL A 337 6.83 5.83 -3.18
C VAL A 337 6.43 7.10 -3.91
N THR A 338 6.16 8.16 -3.16
CA THR A 338 5.87 9.46 -3.76
C THR A 338 6.23 10.62 -2.83
N TRP A 339 6.59 11.77 -3.39
CA TRP A 339 6.89 13.00 -2.64
C TRP A 339 5.63 13.82 -2.45
N LEU A 340 5.33 14.21 -1.21
CA LEU A 340 4.20 15.09 -0.90
C LEU A 340 4.62 16.56 -1.00
N THR A 341 5.82 16.86 -0.52
CA THR A 341 6.51 18.16 -0.62
C THR A 341 8.02 17.89 -0.58
N ASN A 342 8.84 18.94 -0.69
CA ASN A 342 10.30 18.82 -0.69
C ASN A 342 10.93 17.98 0.45
N SER A 343 10.31 17.93 1.64
CA SER A 343 10.81 17.18 2.80
C SER A 343 9.83 16.12 3.29
N GLN A 344 8.74 15.87 2.57
CA GLN A 344 7.71 14.93 2.98
C GLN A 344 7.47 13.88 1.91
N ALA A 345 7.37 12.61 2.33
CA ALA A 345 7.09 11.52 1.41
C ALA A 345 6.06 10.56 2.00
N ALA A 346 5.36 9.88 1.09
CA ALA A 346 4.48 8.77 1.39
C ALA A 346 5.10 7.49 0.82
N ILE A 347 5.10 6.43 1.64
CA ILE A 347 5.66 5.13 1.28
C ILE A 347 4.57 4.08 1.49
N LEU A 348 4.20 3.39 0.43
CA LEU A 348 3.30 2.24 0.49
C LEU A 348 4.07 1.01 0.99
N VAL A 349 3.58 0.46 2.08
CA VAL A 349 4.09 -0.75 2.73
C VAL A 349 3.04 -1.84 2.55
N SER A 350 3.42 -2.91 1.86
CA SER A 350 2.62 -4.13 1.83
C SER A 350 3.33 -5.20 2.66
N THR A 351 2.57 -6.06 3.32
CA THR A 351 3.12 -7.17 4.11
C THR A 351 2.82 -8.47 3.39
N TYR A 352 3.86 -9.11 2.86
CA TYR A 352 3.77 -10.41 2.20
C TYR A 352 4.35 -11.53 3.06
N SER A 353 3.96 -12.78 2.78
CA SER A 353 4.72 -13.96 3.19
C SER A 353 6.12 -13.96 2.56
N LEU A 354 7.08 -14.64 3.19
CA LEU A 354 8.48 -14.70 2.70
C LEU A 354 8.63 -15.30 1.30
N ASN A 355 7.62 -16.01 0.80
CA ASN A 355 7.57 -16.58 -0.55
C ASN A 355 6.68 -15.76 -1.51
N TYR A 356 6.23 -14.57 -1.11
CA TYR A 356 5.37 -13.68 -1.91
C TYR A 356 4.02 -14.27 -2.39
N LEU A 357 3.58 -15.39 -1.79
CA LEU A 357 2.31 -16.02 -2.16
C LEU A 357 1.10 -15.40 -1.45
N THR A 358 1.28 -14.92 -0.22
CA THR A 358 0.17 -14.42 0.62
C THR A 358 0.38 -12.96 0.97
N TRP A 359 -0.58 -12.11 0.61
CA TRP A 359 -0.62 -10.70 0.99
C TRP A 359 -1.48 -10.51 2.24
N TYR A 360 -0.84 -10.14 3.36
CA TYR A 360 -1.47 -9.98 4.67
C TYR A 360 -2.12 -8.61 4.90
N SER A 361 -1.43 -7.51 4.58
CA SER A 361 -1.96 -6.16 4.83
C SER A 361 -1.24 -5.11 3.99
N SER A 362 -1.82 -3.91 3.89
CA SER A 362 -1.14 -2.72 3.38
C SER A 362 -1.43 -1.47 4.18
N LYS A 363 -0.40 -0.61 4.27
CA LYS A 363 -0.41 0.66 4.99
C LYS A 363 0.40 1.69 4.23
N ILE A 364 0.08 2.97 4.39
CA ILE A 364 0.89 4.07 3.84
C ILE A 364 1.55 4.78 4.99
N TYR A 365 2.88 4.84 4.94
CA TYR A 365 3.71 5.50 5.94
C TYR A 365 4.03 6.91 5.45
N LEU A 366 3.71 7.91 6.27
CA LEU A 366 3.95 9.32 5.98
C LEU A 366 5.16 9.81 6.78
N TYR A 367 6.14 10.37 6.09
CA TYR A 367 7.34 10.96 6.69
C TYR A 367 7.31 12.47 6.47
N THR A 368 7.43 13.25 7.54
CA THR A 368 7.27 14.72 7.47
C THR A 368 8.58 15.53 7.54
N SER A 369 9.72 14.86 7.70
CA SER A 369 11.03 15.50 7.88
C SER A 369 12.16 14.67 7.28
N LEU A 370 12.10 14.43 5.98
CA LEU A 370 13.16 13.77 5.22
C LEU A 370 14.28 14.77 4.89
N ASN A 371 15.46 14.50 5.42
CA ASN A 371 16.69 15.24 5.10
C ASN A 371 17.78 14.28 4.62
N ASP A 372 18.73 14.80 3.85
CA ASP A 372 19.79 14.01 3.20
C ASP A 372 20.70 13.25 4.18
N THR A 373 20.72 13.66 5.46
CA THR A 373 21.64 13.13 6.49
C THR A 373 20.96 12.48 7.68
N ILE A 374 19.67 12.74 7.92
CA ILE A 374 18.93 12.24 9.09
C ILE A 374 17.62 11.66 8.60
N VAL A 375 17.55 10.34 8.64
CA VAL A 375 16.35 9.57 8.32
C VAL A 375 15.55 9.32 9.61
N PRO A 376 14.25 9.65 9.66
CA PRO A 376 13.40 9.26 10.78
C PRO A 376 13.33 7.72 10.89
N SER A 377 13.57 7.19 12.09
CA SER A 377 13.47 5.74 12.37
C SER A 377 12.03 5.21 12.32
N SER A 378 11.04 6.10 12.35
CA SER A 378 9.61 5.76 12.33
C SER A 378 8.82 6.79 11.50
N PRO A 379 7.69 6.39 10.90
CA PRO A 379 6.84 7.32 10.19
C PRO A 379 6.13 8.28 11.15
N SER A 380 5.88 9.50 10.70
CA SER A 380 5.15 10.52 11.46
C SER A 380 3.67 10.18 11.58
N ALA A 381 3.10 9.53 10.57
CA ALA A 381 1.71 9.08 10.54
C ALA A 381 1.55 7.86 9.63
N VAL A 382 0.46 7.11 9.82
CA VAL A 382 0.11 5.95 8.99
C VAL A 382 -1.34 6.05 8.56
N PHE A 383 -1.60 5.69 7.30
CA PHE A 383 -2.95 5.50 6.76
C PHE A 383 -3.17 4.01 6.46
N PRO A 384 -4.37 3.46 6.72
CA PRO A 384 -5.51 4.11 7.39
C PRO A 384 -5.27 4.32 8.90
N ASN A 385 -6.03 5.25 9.51
CA ASN A 385 -6.03 5.54 10.96
C ASN A 385 -7.43 6.00 11.43
N ALA A 386 -7.61 6.26 12.74
CA ALA A 386 -8.90 6.68 13.30
C ALA A 386 -9.48 7.97 12.68
N GLN A 387 -8.66 8.91 12.23
CA GLN A 387 -9.10 10.16 11.58
C GLN A 387 -9.33 9.96 10.07
N GLN A 388 -8.61 9.02 9.47
CA GLN A 388 -8.65 8.70 8.04
C GLN A 388 -8.91 7.19 7.88
N PRO A 389 -10.12 6.72 8.22
CA PRO A 389 -10.45 5.31 8.15
C PRO A 389 -10.53 4.88 6.68
N LEU A 390 -10.22 3.62 6.40
CA LEU A 390 -10.40 3.09 5.05
C LEU A 390 -11.91 3.02 4.73
N PRO A 391 -12.38 3.66 3.64
CA PRO A 391 -13.79 3.58 3.25
C PRO A 391 -14.20 2.13 2.98
N SER A 392 -15.46 1.77 3.28
CA SER A 392 -15.95 0.39 3.09
C SER A 392 -15.98 -0.08 1.64
N THR A 393 -15.95 0.85 0.67
CA THR A 393 -15.88 0.58 -0.77
C THR A 393 -14.46 0.25 -1.25
N ILE A 394 -13.44 0.41 -0.38
CA ILE A 394 -12.03 0.28 -0.73
C ILE A 394 -11.44 -0.96 -0.06
N ASN A 395 -10.72 -1.76 -0.84
CA ASN A 395 -10.03 -2.94 -0.36
C ASN A 395 -8.81 -2.54 0.49
N SER A 396 -8.54 -3.29 1.56
CA SER A 396 -7.35 -3.09 2.40
C SER A 396 -6.03 -3.43 1.70
N LYS A 397 -6.10 -4.09 0.53
CA LYS A 397 -4.98 -4.38 -0.35
C LYS A 397 -4.69 -3.22 -1.31
N LEU A 398 -3.87 -2.28 -0.84
CA LEU A 398 -3.45 -1.10 -1.60
C LEU A 398 -2.27 -1.42 -2.54
N ILE A 399 -2.37 -1.02 -3.81
CA ILE A 399 -1.38 -1.38 -4.85
C ILE A 399 -0.49 -0.21 -5.29
N ARG A 400 -0.99 1.03 -5.29
CA ARG A 400 -0.24 2.20 -5.79
C ARG A 400 -0.65 3.50 -5.10
N ILE A 401 0.30 4.41 -4.95
CA ILE A 401 0.06 5.79 -4.51
C ILE A 401 0.62 6.77 -5.54
N VAL A 402 -0.07 7.89 -5.75
CA VAL A 402 0.37 9.00 -6.60
C VAL A 402 0.06 10.30 -5.88
N SER A 403 1.05 11.18 -5.74
CA SER A 403 0.82 12.50 -5.14
C SER A 403 0.75 13.60 -6.19
N THR A 404 -0.01 14.61 -5.83
CA THR A 404 -0.05 15.94 -6.43
C THR A 404 0.17 16.95 -5.29
N PRO A 405 0.59 18.18 -5.57
CA PRO A 405 0.60 19.25 -4.55
C PRO A 405 -0.72 19.38 -3.77
N ALA A 406 -1.86 19.08 -4.39
CA ALA A 406 -3.18 19.20 -3.79
C ALA A 406 -3.74 17.91 -3.15
N SER A 407 -3.17 16.73 -3.41
CA SER A 407 -3.76 15.46 -2.98
C SER A 407 -2.81 14.25 -3.03
N LEU A 408 -3.16 13.21 -2.28
CA LEU A 408 -2.60 11.87 -2.38
C LEU A 408 -3.67 10.91 -2.88
N ALA A 409 -3.49 10.39 -4.09
CA ALA A 409 -4.32 9.35 -4.67
C ALA A 409 -3.81 7.96 -4.27
N ILE A 410 -4.74 7.09 -3.88
CA ILE A 410 -4.47 5.73 -3.41
C ILE A 410 -5.33 4.77 -4.23
N LEU A 411 -4.70 3.78 -4.85
CA LEU A 411 -5.36 2.74 -5.65
C LEU A 411 -5.32 1.41 -4.91
N ASP A 412 -6.47 0.73 -4.84
CA ASP A 412 -6.59 -0.64 -4.33
C ASP A 412 -6.52 -1.70 -5.44
N ASN A 413 -6.45 -2.96 -5.03
CA ASN A 413 -6.38 -4.10 -5.94
C ASN A 413 -7.69 -4.40 -6.68
N ASN A 414 -8.81 -3.76 -6.37
CA ASN A 414 -10.08 -3.93 -7.08
C ASN A 414 -10.35 -2.78 -8.08
N GLY A 415 -9.41 -1.84 -8.23
CA GLY A 415 -9.58 -0.64 -9.04
C GLY A 415 -10.28 0.52 -8.30
N GLY A 416 -10.41 0.40 -6.99
CA GLY A 416 -10.94 1.44 -6.13
C GLY A 416 -9.93 2.54 -5.83
N VAL A 417 -10.38 3.80 -5.85
CA VAL A 417 -9.50 4.96 -5.65
C VAL A 417 -9.99 5.84 -4.51
N VAL A 418 -9.06 6.21 -3.62
CA VAL A 418 -9.25 7.25 -2.59
C VAL A 418 -8.35 8.43 -2.89
N LEU A 419 -8.92 9.64 -2.88
CA LEU A 419 -8.19 10.91 -2.96
C LEU A 419 -8.19 11.58 -1.59
N ILE A 420 -7.03 11.61 -0.93
CA ILE A 420 -6.83 12.38 0.31
C ILE A 420 -6.34 13.77 -0.07
N LEU A 421 -7.17 14.79 0.15
CA LEU A 421 -6.85 16.17 -0.17
C LEU A 421 -5.86 16.77 0.83
N THR A 422 -5.06 17.72 0.36
CA THR A 422 -4.20 18.55 1.20
C THR A 422 -5.06 19.55 1.96
N GLU A 423 -4.98 19.53 3.30
CA GLU A 423 -5.78 20.41 4.16
C GLU A 423 -4.91 21.43 4.88
N THR A 424 -5.47 22.64 5.05
CA THR A 424 -4.81 23.75 5.75
C THR A 424 -4.56 23.43 7.23
N SER A 425 -3.63 24.16 7.85
CA SER A 425 -3.32 24.03 9.27
C SER A 425 -4.58 24.12 10.14
N GLY A 426 -4.67 23.25 11.15
CA GLY A 426 -5.84 23.08 12.01
C GLY A 426 -6.97 22.20 11.46
N TYR A 427 -6.87 21.69 10.23
CA TYR A 427 -7.82 20.78 9.60
C TYR A 427 -7.14 19.51 9.05
N TYR A 428 -7.83 18.38 9.08
CA TYR A 428 -7.39 17.12 8.48
C TYR A 428 -8.39 16.61 7.44
N ALA A 429 -7.89 15.82 6.50
CA ALA A 429 -8.68 15.24 5.42
C ALA A 429 -9.28 13.92 5.88
N SER A 430 -10.55 13.92 6.30
CA SER A 430 -11.24 12.70 6.73
C SER A 430 -11.78 11.92 5.54
N THR A 431 -11.62 10.61 5.59
CA THR A 431 -12.17 9.64 4.63
C THR A 431 -13.41 8.91 5.17
N ASP A 432 -13.92 9.33 6.34
CA ASP A 432 -15.11 8.73 6.95
C ASP A 432 -16.37 9.05 6.14
N ILE A 433 -16.94 8.03 5.49
CA ILE A 433 -18.15 8.17 4.68
C ILE A 433 -19.42 8.44 5.50
N SER A 434 -19.43 8.15 6.80
CA SER A 434 -20.62 8.31 7.65
C SER A 434 -20.95 9.78 7.95
N ASN A 435 -19.90 10.61 8.00
CA ASN A 435 -19.98 12.07 8.12
C ASN A 435 -19.71 12.78 6.79
N SER A 436 -19.36 12.02 5.74
CA SER A 436 -19.21 12.54 4.40
C SER A 436 -20.58 12.88 3.81
N PRO A 437 -20.72 14.02 3.11
CA PRO A 437 -21.96 14.36 2.43
C PRO A 437 -22.34 13.40 1.28
N VAL A 438 -21.45 12.49 0.86
CA VAL A 438 -21.70 11.57 -0.27
C VAL A 438 -21.01 10.22 -0.03
N ALA A 439 -21.78 9.13 -0.09
CA ALA A 439 -21.34 7.77 0.25
C ALA A 439 -21.18 6.80 -0.93
N ALA A 440 -21.13 7.26 -2.21
CA ALA A 440 -21.30 6.32 -3.33
C ALA A 440 -20.61 6.61 -4.69
N ALA A 441 -19.83 7.68 -4.85
CA ALA A 441 -19.16 7.96 -6.13
C ALA A 441 -17.65 7.64 -6.06
N MET A 442 -17.10 7.04 -7.12
CA MET A 442 -15.67 6.75 -7.28
C MET A 442 -15.03 7.78 -8.21
N PRO A 443 -13.85 8.33 -7.88
CA PRO A 443 -13.04 8.08 -6.67
C PRO A 443 -13.68 8.63 -5.38
N VAL A 444 -13.39 7.98 -4.24
CA VAL A 444 -13.80 8.49 -2.91
C VAL A 444 -12.89 9.65 -2.54
N VAL A 445 -13.47 10.83 -2.32
CA VAL A 445 -12.71 12.05 -1.99
C VAL A 445 -12.85 12.36 -0.50
N SER A 446 -11.73 12.62 0.17
CA SER A 446 -11.74 13.07 1.57
C SER A 446 -12.35 14.47 1.72
N HIS A 447 -12.84 14.79 2.91
CA HIS A 447 -13.38 16.12 3.23
C HIS A 447 -12.70 16.73 4.46
N SER A 448 -12.68 18.06 4.50
CA SER A 448 -12.05 18.82 5.58
C SER A 448 -12.82 18.71 6.89
N ILE A 449 -12.15 18.23 7.94
CA ILE A 449 -12.66 18.24 9.31
C ILE A 449 -11.65 18.97 10.20
N LYS A 450 -12.16 19.79 11.12
CA LYS A 450 -11.35 20.49 12.12
C LYS A 450 -10.69 19.49 13.07
N CYS A 451 -9.43 19.73 13.47
CA CYS A 451 -8.79 18.93 14.50
C CYS A 451 -9.66 18.86 15.78
N ILE A 452 -9.86 17.65 16.28
CA ILE A 452 -10.59 17.39 17.53
C ILE A 452 -9.79 17.89 18.74
N GLY A 453 -10.47 18.06 19.88
CA GLY A 453 -9.80 18.41 21.14
C GLY A 453 -8.64 17.47 21.45
N GLY A 454 -7.56 18.01 22.01
CA GLY A 454 -6.33 17.26 22.29
C GLY A 454 -5.42 17.05 21.08
N THR A 455 -5.83 17.45 19.88
CA THR A 455 -5.02 17.34 18.67
C THR A 455 -4.80 18.69 18.00
N TYR A 456 -3.74 18.83 17.21
CA TYR A 456 -3.44 20.04 16.44
C TYR A 456 -2.78 19.66 15.11
N LYS A 457 -2.72 20.62 14.19
CA LYS A 457 -1.99 20.44 12.93
C LYS A 457 -1.33 21.76 12.53
N SER A 458 -0.01 21.80 12.62
CA SER A 458 0.81 22.98 12.29
C SER A 458 0.90 23.21 10.79
N ASP A 459 1.08 22.15 10.03
CA ASP A 459 1.46 22.22 8.62
C ASP A 459 0.29 21.85 7.70
N THR A 460 0.34 22.41 6.49
CA THR A 460 -0.60 22.04 5.42
C THR A 460 -0.14 20.72 4.80
N GLY A 461 -1.07 19.80 4.57
CA GLY A 461 -0.72 18.47 4.06
C GLY A 461 -1.84 17.46 4.17
N VAL A 462 -1.56 16.24 3.70
CA VAL A 462 -2.49 15.08 3.76
C VAL A 462 -2.44 14.33 5.09
N HIS A 463 -1.50 14.68 5.97
CA HIS A 463 -1.31 14.01 7.25
C HIS A 463 -2.45 14.34 8.24
N PRO A 464 -2.75 13.42 9.18
CA PRO A 464 -3.75 13.65 10.22
C PRO A 464 -3.30 14.73 11.22
N CYS A 465 -4.21 15.11 12.12
CA CYS A 465 -3.87 15.93 13.27
C CYS A 465 -3.04 15.11 14.27
N ILE A 466 -2.04 15.76 14.86
CA ILE A 466 -1.11 15.16 15.81
C ILE A 466 -1.60 15.45 17.23
N LEU A 467 -1.34 14.52 18.16
CA LEU A 467 -1.67 14.73 19.57
C LEU A 467 -0.85 15.89 20.17
N CYS A 468 -1.49 16.67 21.03
CA CYS A 468 -0.80 17.70 21.80
C CYS A 468 0.24 17.04 22.72
N PRO A 469 1.50 17.53 22.73
CA PRO A 469 2.52 17.02 23.63
C PRO A 469 2.12 17.25 25.09
N SER A 470 2.63 16.41 26.00
CA SER A 470 2.44 16.57 27.44
C SER A 470 2.81 17.99 27.91
N GLY A 471 2.02 18.54 28.84
CA GLY A 471 2.15 19.93 29.30
C GLY A 471 1.46 20.97 28.40
N SER A 472 0.82 20.52 27.32
CA SER A 472 0.00 21.37 26.46
C SER A 472 -1.39 20.79 26.26
N ARG A 473 -2.35 21.63 25.87
CA ARG A 473 -3.74 21.25 25.61
C ARG A 473 -4.30 21.90 24.36
N ASN A 474 -5.37 21.30 23.84
CA ASN A 474 -6.25 21.96 22.89
C ASN A 474 -7.72 21.67 23.23
N LEU A 475 -8.49 22.71 23.47
CA LEU A 475 -9.93 22.60 23.76
C LEU A 475 -10.74 22.07 22.56
N GLY A 476 -10.19 22.14 21.34
CA GLY A 476 -10.89 21.68 20.13
C GLY A 476 -12.09 22.56 19.76
N THR A 477 -12.21 23.78 20.30
CA THR A 477 -13.29 24.73 19.97
C THR A 477 -13.02 25.46 18.66
N ILE A 478 -11.76 25.72 18.33
CA ILE A 478 -11.30 26.36 17.09
C ILE A 478 -10.30 25.46 16.34
N ALA A 479 -10.05 25.76 15.07
CA ALA A 479 -9.02 25.07 14.29
C ALA A 479 -7.66 25.39 14.92
N SER A 480 -7.00 24.36 15.46
CA SER A 480 -5.79 24.54 16.26
C SER A 480 -4.55 24.23 15.43
N ILE A 481 -3.76 25.27 15.20
CA ILE A 481 -2.43 25.18 14.56
C ILE A 481 -1.31 24.85 15.57
N SER A 482 -1.59 24.99 16.86
CA SER A 482 -0.64 24.76 17.95
C SER A 482 -1.37 24.50 19.26
N CYS A 483 -0.77 23.69 20.13
CA CYS A 483 -1.30 23.46 21.47
C CYS A 483 -0.98 24.62 22.42
N MET A 484 -1.91 24.93 23.31
CA MET A 484 -1.73 25.94 24.36
C MET A 484 -0.98 25.31 25.54
N THR A 485 0.02 25.99 26.09
CA THR A 485 0.69 25.54 27.31
C THR A 485 -0.27 25.55 28.48
N CYS A 486 -0.21 24.51 29.31
CA CYS A 486 -1.05 24.44 30.49
C CYS A 486 -0.57 25.37 31.59
N SER A 487 -1.48 25.82 32.46
CA SER A 487 -1.14 26.63 33.63
C SER A 487 -0.11 25.92 34.53
N LEU A 488 0.79 26.69 35.14
CA LEU A 488 1.82 26.20 36.07
C LEU A 488 1.25 25.40 37.27
N THR A 489 -0.03 25.58 37.57
CA THR A 489 -0.74 24.90 38.67
C THR A 489 -1.61 23.73 38.19
N SER A 490 -1.41 23.29 36.95
CA SER A 490 -2.21 22.25 36.30
C SER A 490 -1.33 21.25 35.54
N PHE A 491 -1.84 20.04 35.40
CA PHE A 491 -1.19 18.99 34.63
C PHE A 491 -2.01 18.70 33.36
N CYS A 492 -1.30 18.50 32.25
CA CYS A 492 -1.88 18.10 30.98
C CYS A 492 -1.18 16.85 30.44
N PRO A 493 -1.89 15.70 30.39
CA PRO A 493 -1.36 14.52 29.73
C PRO A 493 -1.22 14.72 28.22
N LEU A 494 -0.59 13.76 27.54
CA LEU A 494 -0.56 13.72 26.08
C LEU A 494 -2.00 13.75 25.54
N GLY A 495 -2.28 14.65 24.59
CA GLY A 495 -3.61 14.80 24.02
C GLY A 495 -4.65 15.46 24.94
N ALA A 496 -4.24 16.24 25.94
CA ALA A 496 -5.17 16.89 26.87
C ALA A 496 -6.14 17.87 26.19
N VAL A 497 -7.42 17.79 26.57
CA VAL A 497 -8.43 18.79 26.17
C VAL A 497 -8.54 19.85 27.26
N TYR A 498 -8.59 19.42 28.51
CA TYR A 498 -8.72 20.27 29.68
C TYR A 498 -7.50 20.17 30.59
N GLU A 499 -7.27 21.23 31.37
CA GLU A 499 -6.25 21.24 32.42
C GLU A 499 -6.76 20.49 33.65
N ILE A 500 -5.95 19.58 34.19
CA ILE A 500 -6.25 18.91 35.46
C ILE A 500 -5.60 19.74 36.57
N ASN A 501 -6.42 20.29 37.49
CA ASN A 501 -5.89 21.06 38.61
C ASN A 501 -5.00 20.19 39.50
N SER A 502 -3.79 20.66 39.78
CA SER A 502 -2.84 19.99 40.67
C SER A 502 -3.40 19.68 42.05
N THR A 503 -4.39 20.44 42.55
CA THR A 503 -5.04 20.18 43.83
C THR A 503 -5.95 18.95 43.83
N LEU A 504 -6.42 18.50 42.67
CA LEU A 504 -7.19 17.27 42.49
C LEU A 504 -6.27 16.04 42.37
N LEU A 505 -4.99 16.27 42.10
CA LEU A 505 -3.97 15.23 42.01
C LEU A 505 -3.36 15.04 43.40
N ILE A 506 -3.88 14.05 44.14
CA ILE A 506 -3.49 13.73 45.53
C ILE A 506 -1.97 13.46 45.66
N SER A 507 -1.31 13.12 44.54
CA SER A 507 0.15 13.25 44.40
C SER A 507 0.54 13.54 42.94
N ILE A 508 1.43 14.54 42.76
CA ILE A 508 2.24 14.70 41.55
C ILE A 508 3.68 14.45 41.98
N SER A 509 4.21 13.25 41.72
CA SER A 509 5.64 13.01 41.82
C SER A 509 6.25 13.12 40.42
N GLN A 510 6.77 14.28 40.06
CA GLN A 510 7.75 14.37 38.99
C GLN A 510 9.13 14.18 39.64
N ALA A 511 9.56 12.93 39.71
CA ALA A 511 10.94 12.55 39.96
C ALA A 511 11.29 11.51 38.90
N TYR A 512 12.48 11.63 38.30
CA TYR A 512 13.14 10.44 37.80
C TYR A 512 13.14 9.41 38.95
N ALA A 513 12.67 8.20 38.65
CA ALA A 513 12.11 7.20 39.57
C ALA A 513 10.64 7.48 39.98
N TYR A 514 9.73 7.01 39.12
CA TYR A 514 8.31 6.79 39.41
C TYR A 514 8.10 6.14 40.79
N PRO A 515 7.03 6.48 41.54
CA PRO A 515 6.49 5.55 42.51
C PRO A 515 6.04 4.33 41.70
N ARG A 516 6.55 3.14 42.05
CA ARG A 516 6.27 1.89 41.35
C ARG A 516 4.76 1.65 41.25
N SER A 517 4.15 2.12 40.17
CA SER A 517 3.24 1.29 39.40
C SER A 517 3.98 -0.02 39.08
N PRO A 518 3.30 -1.16 38.97
CA PRO A 518 3.93 -2.35 38.38
C PRO A 518 4.61 -1.93 37.07
N ASP A 519 5.72 -2.59 36.70
CA ASP A 519 6.65 -2.19 35.61
C ASP A 519 6.01 -2.06 34.19
N MET A 520 4.68 -2.06 34.09
CA MET A 520 3.88 -2.09 32.87
C MET A 520 3.06 -0.79 32.75
N ASP A 521 3.67 0.24 32.16
CA ASP A 521 2.98 1.47 31.75
C ASP A 521 2.64 1.49 30.24
N VAL A 522 3.02 0.44 29.52
CA VAL A 522 2.76 0.23 28.09
C VAL A 522 1.40 -0.45 27.92
N PHE A 523 0.59 0.02 26.97
CA PHE A 523 -0.75 -0.52 26.70
C PHE A 523 -0.74 -2.04 26.44
N GLU A 524 0.22 -2.53 25.68
CA GLU A 524 0.38 -3.97 25.39
C GLU A 524 0.66 -4.79 26.64
N ASP A 525 1.51 -4.29 27.52
CA ASP A 525 1.84 -4.97 28.78
C ASP A 525 0.64 -4.95 29.73
N ILE A 526 -0.15 -3.86 29.74
CA ILE A 526 -1.40 -3.76 30.50
C ILE A 526 -2.45 -4.73 29.97
N LEU A 527 -2.57 -4.85 28.65
CA LEU A 527 -3.46 -5.81 27.99
C LEU A 527 -3.03 -7.24 28.33
N LEU A 528 -1.75 -7.59 28.12
CA LEU A 528 -1.21 -8.91 28.43
C LEU A 528 -1.35 -9.23 29.92
N ASN A 529 -1.08 -8.28 30.81
CA ASN A 529 -1.27 -8.47 32.24
C ASN A 529 -2.74 -8.70 32.59
N ASN A 530 -3.68 -7.94 32.03
CA ASN A 530 -5.11 -8.24 32.25
C ASN A 530 -5.53 -9.57 31.64
N MET A 531 -4.92 -9.98 30.53
CA MET A 531 -5.19 -11.26 29.88
C MET A 531 -4.71 -12.47 30.69
N PHE A 532 -3.56 -12.33 31.37
CA PHE A 532 -2.83 -13.43 32.01
C PHE A 532 -2.74 -13.35 33.54
N SER A 533 -3.20 -12.26 34.16
CA SER A 533 -3.19 -12.12 35.62
C SER A 533 -4.37 -12.86 36.25
N LEU A 534 -4.07 -13.71 37.23
CA LEU A 534 -5.01 -14.30 38.17
C LEU A 534 -4.86 -13.56 39.50
N GLY A 535 -5.56 -12.44 39.64
CA GLY A 535 -5.51 -11.64 40.87
C GLY A 535 -6.22 -12.32 42.03
N SER A 536 -5.96 -11.82 43.24
CA SER A 536 -6.50 -12.35 44.50
C SER A 536 -7.95 -11.93 44.80
N THR A 537 -8.54 -11.05 44.00
CA THR A 537 -9.92 -10.58 44.16
C THR A 537 -10.88 -11.36 43.25
N SER A 538 -12.10 -11.59 43.73
CA SER A 538 -13.15 -12.27 42.96
C SER A 538 -13.49 -11.55 41.65
N HIS A 539 -13.39 -10.22 41.65
CA HIS A 539 -13.54 -9.39 40.45
C HIS A 539 -12.46 -9.69 39.41
N CYS A 540 -11.19 -9.80 39.82
CA CYS A 540 -10.11 -10.05 38.88
C CYS A 540 -10.20 -11.45 38.24
N LEU A 541 -10.65 -12.46 38.98
CA LEU A 541 -10.90 -13.80 38.41
C LEU A 541 -11.96 -13.78 37.31
N ILE A 542 -13.04 -13.00 37.47
CA ILE A 542 -14.13 -12.94 36.50
C ILE A 542 -13.72 -12.19 35.22
N VAL A 543 -12.90 -11.14 35.36
CA VAL A 543 -12.46 -10.30 34.25
C VAL A 543 -11.31 -10.94 33.46
N SER A 544 -10.54 -11.84 34.09
CA SER A 544 -9.36 -12.49 33.50
C SER A 544 -9.73 -13.53 32.43
N PRO A 545 -9.31 -13.35 31.16
CA PRO A 545 -9.49 -14.34 30.09
C PRO A 545 -8.83 -15.68 30.40
N ILE A 546 -7.66 -15.71 31.04
CA ILE A 546 -6.99 -16.96 31.39
C ILE A 546 -7.77 -17.80 32.41
N PHE A 547 -8.56 -17.17 33.29
CA PHE A 547 -9.43 -17.89 34.21
C PHE A 547 -10.49 -18.71 33.46
N TRP A 548 -11.14 -18.10 32.47
CA TRP A 548 -12.13 -18.78 31.63
C TRP A 548 -11.52 -19.87 30.75
N THR A 549 -10.31 -19.66 30.23
CA THR A 549 -9.61 -20.70 29.46
C THR A 549 -9.20 -21.88 30.35
N LEU A 550 -8.80 -21.63 31.60
CA LEU A 550 -8.53 -22.69 32.58
C LEU A 550 -9.79 -23.49 32.95
N ILE A 551 -10.95 -22.84 33.06
CA ILE A 551 -12.23 -23.54 33.23
C ILE A 551 -12.51 -24.46 32.05
N LEU A 552 -12.35 -23.95 30.81
CA LEU A 552 -12.51 -24.76 29.60
C LEU A 552 -11.54 -25.95 29.56
N LEU A 553 -10.28 -25.74 29.94
CA LEU A 553 -9.25 -26.78 30.02
C LEU A 553 -9.58 -27.82 31.11
N THR A 554 -10.13 -27.39 32.24
CA THR A 554 -10.55 -28.29 33.33
C THR A 554 -11.74 -29.14 32.90
N ILE A 555 -12.75 -28.54 32.25
CA ILE A 555 -13.88 -29.27 31.65
C ILE A 555 -13.36 -30.28 30.62
N PHE A 556 -12.41 -29.88 29.78
CA PHE A 556 -11.74 -30.76 28.83
C PHE A 556 -11.06 -31.94 29.53
N PHE A 557 -10.29 -31.70 30.58
CA PHE A 557 -9.59 -32.76 31.31
C PHE A 557 -10.55 -33.75 31.97
N ILE A 558 -11.67 -33.27 32.52
CA ILE A 558 -12.73 -34.12 33.09
C ILE A 558 -13.39 -34.97 32.01
N LEU A 559 -13.71 -34.38 30.86
CA LEU A 559 -14.27 -35.11 29.72
C LEU A 559 -13.30 -36.16 29.19
N PHE A 560 -12.01 -35.82 29.08
CA PHE A 560 -10.96 -36.73 28.66
C PHE A 560 -10.80 -37.91 29.62
N LEU A 561 -10.74 -37.66 30.93
CA LEU A 561 -10.70 -38.72 31.95
C LEU A 561 -11.97 -39.58 31.95
N GLY A 562 -13.14 -38.98 31.74
CA GLY A 562 -14.40 -39.70 31.58
C GLY A 562 -14.37 -40.64 30.38
N MET A 563 -13.91 -40.16 29.23
CA MET A 563 -13.79 -40.98 28.02
C MET A 563 -12.69 -42.05 28.13
N ALA A 564 -11.54 -41.72 28.72
CA ALA A 564 -10.44 -42.65 28.93
C ALA A 564 -10.82 -43.76 29.93
N SER A 565 -11.50 -43.42 31.03
CA SER A 565 -12.00 -44.41 31.99
C SER A 565 -13.07 -45.32 31.36
N LEU A 566 -13.95 -44.79 30.51
CA LEU A 566 -14.90 -45.60 29.73
C LEU A 566 -14.18 -46.58 28.79
N TYR A 567 -13.07 -46.17 28.18
CA TYR A 567 -12.30 -47.01 27.26
C TYR A 567 -11.47 -48.08 27.99
N TRP A 568 -10.93 -47.76 29.17
CA TRP A 568 -9.99 -48.63 29.89
C TRP A 568 -10.65 -49.60 30.87
N TRP A 569 -11.79 -49.23 31.48
CA TRP A 569 -12.42 -50.00 32.55
C TRP A 569 -13.61 -50.86 32.12
N PHE A 570 -14.17 -50.65 30.92
CA PHE A 570 -15.33 -51.41 30.46
C PHE A 570 -14.99 -52.34 29.29
N PRO A 571 -15.43 -53.61 29.33
CA PRO A 571 -15.33 -54.50 28.19
C PRO A 571 -16.17 -53.97 27.01
N PRO A 572 -15.77 -54.25 25.76
CA PRO A 572 -16.30 -53.60 24.56
C PRO A 572 -17.83 -53.66 24.43
N GLU A 573 -18.46 -54.76 24.82
CA GLU A 573 -19.92 -54.94 24.76
C GLU A 573 -20.70 -53.99 25.69
N LYS A 574 -20.16 -53.68 26.89
CA LYS A 574 -20.79 -52.72 27.82
C LYS A 574 -20.45 -51.27 27.46
N ARG A 575 -19.28 -51.05 26.86
CA ARG A 575 -18.84 -49.73 26.38
C ARG A 575 -19.77 -49.21 25.29
N ASP A 576 -20.15 -50.06 24.35
CA ASP A 576 -20.99 -49.66 23.22
C ASP A 576 -22.44 -49.35 23.65
N GLN A 577 -22.96 -50.05 24.67
CA GLN A 577 -24.25 -49.72 25.30
C GLN A 577 -24.21 -48.35 25.99
N LEU A 578 -23.15 -48.06 26.75
CA LEU A 578 -22.95 -46.77 27.43
C LEU A 578 -22.73 -45.62 26.44
N LEU A 579 -21.94 -45.83 25.39
CA LEU A 579 -21.75 -44.85 24.32
C LEU A 579 -23.05 -44.54 23.57
N THR A 580 -23.93 -45.52 23.39
CA THR A 580 -25.25 -45.32 22.76
C THR A 580 -26.17 -44.47 23.66
N ILE A 581 -26.14 -44.68 24.98
CA ILE A 581 -26.87 -43.86 25.95
C ILE A 581 -26.33 -42.41 25.96
N ILE A 582 -25.01 -42.24 25.99
CA ILE A 582 -24.37 -40.91 25.99
C ILE A 582 -24.66 -40.19 24.66
N LYS A 583 -24.57 -40.88 23.51
CA LYS A 583 -24.94 -40.32 22.20
C LYS A 583 -26.40 -39.89 22.13
N ASN A 584 -27.32 -40.62 22.79
CA ASN A 584 -28.73 -40.22 22.87
C ASN A 584 -28.97 -39.00 23.77
N ILE A 585 -28.21 -38.85 24.86
CA ILE A 585 -28.31 -37.68 25.77
C ILE A 585 -27.71 -36.43 25.11
N PHE A 586 -26.59 -36.57 24.40
CA PHE A 586 -25.88 -35.46 23.74
C PHE A 586 -26.16 -35.37 22.23
N GLN A 587 -27.33 -35.82 21.78
CA GLN A 587 -27.70 -35.89 20.35
C GLN A 587 -27.56 -34.57 19.57
N ARG A 588 -27.52 -33.42 20.25
CA ARG A 588 -27.41 -32.08 19.64
C ARG A 588 -26.04 -31.44 19.74
N THR A 589 -25.11 -32.04 20.48
CA THR A 589 -23.75 -31.55 20.66
C THR A 589 -22.81 -32.68 20.28
N ASP A 590 -22.09 -32.54 19.17
CA ASP A 590 -21.23 -33.57 18.59
C ASP A 590 -19.97 -33.82 19.45
N LEU A 591 -20.21 -34.36 20.65
CA LEU A 591 -19.25 -34.57 21.74
C LEU A 591 -18.80 -36.03 21.83
N VAL A 592 -19.21 -36.91 20.90
CA VAL A 592 -19.01 -38.38 21.01
C VAL A 592 -18.68 -39.06 19.66
N GLY A 593 -18.61 -38.32 18.55
CA GLY A 593 -18.42 -38.86 17.20
C GLY A 593 -16.97 -39.18 16.83
N GLU A 594 -16.16 -38.15 16.57
CA GLU A 594 -14.83 -38.29 15.96
C GLU A 594 -13.77 -37.54 16.79
N GLY A 595 -13.02 -38.24 17.66
CA GLY A 595 -12.15 -37.66 18.71
C GLY A 595 -11.12 -36.60 18.31
N GLU A 596 -10.92 -36.35 17.01
CA GLU A 596 -10.05 -35.30 16.46
C GLU A 596 -10.74 -33.92 16.35
N LEU A 597 -12.06 -33.86 16.14
CA LEU A 597 -12.80 -32.59 15.96
C LEU A 597 -12.98 -31.80 17.26
N TRP A 598 -12.82 -32.44 18.43
CA TRP A 598 -13.25 -31.89 19.72
C TRP A 598 -12.11 -31.06 20.32
N ILE A 599 -10.88 -31.51 20.08
CA ILE A 599 -9.64 -30.80 20.38
C ILE A 599 -9.58 -29.52 19.55
N GLY A 600 -9.86 -29.61 18.25
CA GLY A 600 -9.96 -28.44 17.36
C GLY A 600 -11.08 -27.49 17.74
N GLY A 601 -12.28 -28.01 18.08
CA GLY A 601 -13.43 -27.22 18.48
C GLY A 601 -13.25 -26.46 19.80
N LEU A 602 -12.76 -27.14 20.84
CA LEU A 602 -12.50 -26.49 22.15
C LEU A 602 -11.32 -25.51 22.08
N ALA A 603 -10.27 -25.81 21.31
CA ALA A 603 -9.20 -24.85 21.04
C ALA A 603 -9.72 -23.62 20.29
N SER A 604 -10.60 -23.81 19.31
CA SER A 604 -11.24 -22.71 18.58
C SER A 604 -12.12 -21.86 19.50
N ILE A 605 -12.90 -22.47 20.39
CA ILE A 605 -13.71 -21.75 21.39
C ILE A 605 -12.82 -20.94 22.36
N ALA A 606 -11.69 -21.51 22.80
CA ALA A 606 -10.74 -20.81 23.65
C ALA A 606 -10.11 -19.59 22.93
N ILE A 607 -9.72 -19.73 21.66
CA ILE A 607 -9.18 -18.63 20.85
C ILE A 607 -10.25 -17.55 20.66
N VAL A 608 -11.49 -17.92 20.33
CA VAL A 608 -12.60 -16.97 20.17
C VAL A 608 -12.88 -16.22 21.48
N LEU A 609 -12.87 -16.91 22.61
CA LEU A 609 -13.09 -16.31 23.92
C LEU A 609 -11.99 -15.31 24.31
N ILE A 610 -10.72 -15.68 24.12
CA ILE A 610 -9.58 -14.78 24.34
C ILE A 610 -9.70 -13.54 23.44
N THR A 611 -10.00 -13.74 22.16
CA THR A 611 -10.12 -12.64 21.18
C THR A 611 -11.28 -11.70 21.52
N ALA A 612 -12.45 -12.24 21.88
CA ALA A 612 -13.62 -11.46 22.25
C ALA A 612 -13.40 -10.65 23.55
N MET A 613 -12.73 -11.23 24.54
CA MET A 613 -12.40 -10.52 25.78
C MET A 613 -11.33 -9.45 25.58
N ALA A 614 -10.32 -9.70 24.74
CA ALA A 614 -9.35 -8.69 24.36
C ALA A 614 -10.01 -7.51 23.62
N TYR A 615 -10.94 -7.81 22.71
CA TYR A 615 -11.74 -6.79 22.01
C TYR A 615 -12.63 -5.99 22.97
N ALA A 616 -13.33 -6.66 23.89
CA ALA A 616 -14.15 -6.00 24.91
C ALA A 616 -13.32 -5.12 25.87
N PHE A 617 -12.12 -5.56 26.23
CA PHE A 617 -11.15 -4.76 26.99
C PHE A 617 -10.74 -3.51 26.23
N ALA A 618 -10.35 -3.65 24.95
CA ALA A 618 -9.94 -2.51 24.12
C ALA A 618 -11.06 -1.46 23.98
N ILE A 619 -12.29 -1.88 23.69
CA ILE A 619 -13.46 -0.98 23.62
C ILE A 619 -13.72 -0.30 24.96
N SER A 620 -13.71 -1.07 26.06
CA SER A 620 -13.98 -0.51 27.39
C SER A 620 -12.92 0.50 27.80
N TYR A 621 -11.66 0.25 27.43
CA TYR A 621 -10.54 1.16 27.64
C TYR A 621 -10.68 2.45 26.82
N LEU A 622 -11.01 2.34 25.53
CA LEU A 622 -11.26 3.48 24.63
C LEU A 622 -12.40 4.38 25.11
N ASN A 623 -13.50 3.78 25.57
CA ASN A 623 -14.65 4.52 26.08
C ASN A 623 -14.33 5.32 27.36
N GLN A 624 -13.20 5.05 28.00
CA GLN A 624 -12.71 5.85 29.13
C GLN A 624 -11.78 6.99 28.71
N TYR A 625 -11.48 7.13 27.42
CA TYR A 625 -10.77 8.28 26.89
C TYR A 625 -11.75 9.41 26.50
N PRO A 626 -11.44 10.68 26.79
CA PRO A 626 -10.25 11.16 27.50
C PRO A 626 -10.31 10.88 29.01
N SER A 627 -9.14 10.57 29.58
CA SER A 627 -8.92 10.13 30.98
C SER A 627 -9.36 11.11 32.07
N GLU A 628 -9.86 12.27 31.66
CA GLU A 628 -10.31 13.40 32.46
C GLU A 628 -11.69 13.17 33.11
N LYS A 629 -12.44 12.13 32.71
CA LYS A 629 -13.86 11.98 33.09
C LYS A 629 -14.25 10.76 33.94
N VAL A 630 -13.34 9.88 34.36
CA VAL A 630 -13.78 8.54 34.83
C VAL A 630 -13.32 8.15 36.23
N GLY A 631 -14.23 7.47 36.95
CA GLY A 631 -13.96 6.73 38.18
C GLY A 631 -13.12 5.45 37.94
N PRO A 632 -13.04 4.53 38.91
CA PRO A 632 -12.17 3.35 38.85
C PRO A 632 -12.42 2.45 37.62
N SER A 633 -11.36 1.88 37.04
CA SER A 633 -11.41 1.02 35.85
C SER A 633 -11.96 -0.37 36.18
N THR A 634 -13.28 -0.55 36.02
CA THR A 634 -13.97 -1.81 36.35
C THR A 634 -13.72 -2.95 35.36
N PHE A 635 -13.07 -2.66 34.23
CA PHE A 635 -12.76 -3.60 33.15
C PHE A 635 -11.35 -4.19 33.23
N ALA A 636 -10.54 -3.75 34.22
CA ALA A 636 -9.21 -4.26 34.51
C ALA A 636 -9.14 -4.80 35.94
N CYS A 637 -8.29 -5.79 36.19
CA CYS A 637 -8.06 -6.32 37.53
C CYS A 637 -7.53 -5.26 38.50
N ASP A 638 -6.63 -4.41 38.00
CA ASP A 638 -6.14 -3.25 38.73
C ASP A 638 -6.96 -2.02 38.36
N THR A 639 -7.91 -1.70 39.25
CA THR A 639 -8.81 -0.54 39.14
C THR A 639 -8.09 0.82 39.22
N THR A 640 -6.79 0.82 39.53
CA THR A 640 -5.92 2.02 39.53
C THR A 640 -5.30 2.29 38.16
N ILE A 641 -5.37 1.34 37.21
CA ILE A 641 -4.96 1.55 35.82
C ILE A 641 -5.95 2.50 35.16
N ARG A 642 -5.56 3.77 35.09
CA ARG A 642 -6.37 4.85 34.53
C ARG A 642 -5.82 5.38 33.21
N ASN A 643 -4.53 5.15 32.97
CA ASN A 643 -3.79 5.64 31.81
C ASN A 643 -2.74 4.61 31.39
N ALA A 644 -2.50 4.48 30.10
CA ALA A 644 -1.37 3.78 29.52
C ALA A 644 -0.60 4.77 28.65
N LYS A 645 0.72 4.60 28.60
CA LYS A 645 1.54 5.28 27.60
C LYS A 645 1.45 4.49 26.32
N PHE A 646 1.09 5.19 25.25
CA PHE A 646 1.35 4.73 23.91
C PHE A 646 2.79 5.14 23.57
N GLN A 647 3.63 4.15 23.25
CA GLN A 647 5.04 4.36 22.88
C GLN A 647 5.18 5.15 21.58
N SER A 648 4.12 5.25 20.77
CA SER A 648 4.07 6.07 19.58
C SER A 648 2.67 6.65 19.36
N ASN A 649 2.60 7.78 18.66
CA ASN A 649 1.34 8.34 18.16
C ASN A 649 0.58 7.32 17.30
N LEU A 650 1.31 6.43 16.62
CA LEU A 650 0.77 5.33 15.84
C LEU A 650 0.05 4.30 16.69
N GLN A 651 0.61 3.95 17.85
CA GLN A 651 0.00 3.00 18.78
C GLN A 651 -1.30 3.58 19.36
N ALA A 652 -1.35 4.90 19.64
CA ALA A 652 -2.58 5.57 20.08
C ALA A 652 -3.66 5.62 18.97
N LEU A 653 -3.25 5.91 17.72
CA LEU A 653 -4.16 6.03 16.56
C LEU A 653 -4.60 4.68 15.97
N ALA A 654 -3.97 3.57 16.38
CA ALA A 654 -4.27 2.20 15.93
C ALA A 654 -5.26 1.46 16.81
N VAL A 655 -5.61 1.99 17.99
CA VAL A 655 -6.68 1.45 18.82
C VAL A 655 -8.01 1.94 18.22
N PRO A 656 -8.91 1.03 17.77
CA PRO A 656 -10.01 1.33 16.85
C PRO A 656 -11.07 2.30 17.38
#